data_AF-A0A137RLG7-F1
#
_entry.id   AF-A0A137RLG7-F1
#
_cell.length_a   1.000
_cell.length_b   1.000
_cell.length_c   1.000
_cell.angle_alpha   90.00
_cell.angle_beta   90.00
_cell.angle_gamma   90.00
#
_symmetry.space_group_name_H-M   'P 1'
#
loop_
_entity.id
_entity.type
_entity.pdbx_description
1 polymer ?
#
loop_
_entity_poly.entity_id
_entity_poly.type
_entity_poly.pdbx_seq_one_letter_code
_entity_poly.pdbx_strand_id
1 'polypeptide(L)'
;MKETEEKKSWITKLIDVVHRLFKSFKNFFKSSILSLLVILIILLLLTQMDQAFTMMVDLIETKWVSLFLAFFFINGLAVALSHYPIYTYYAADLNNSGDYTNWHAKHPLNWWIFKKFTVYTFTTDKSSGYKPDNWANYFRYSTGILIHIVWIHFIISSFKPNFIFEDFPFDKVKIIIYVLLLVPFVLYIYLKEKITRYESEKTTEELPEKLIKFYRKLALWYLIIAILCVVLLINTLTWGNFSPGGFIMLLLTSYAFMFNYIFFRLLRSKFSLILDTLTSAKYLPVRIFFEKIHFLEKSENYLLMFYLNFLVAAIFLFVLTMASILGWPLMNGVPILLAFFYFYYFVLASLGKYFFVARKKQLLNTKSYRAFLAINLILIVLIIITNCTNTEVTTHELDLVENTKTEIPEAVFLDSLKAKKDNTLFFIASHGGGLKANVWTLNVLNKLQTNTEGKLLKQSIAFSGASGGSLGLALYTGLFKEDALDTLRIKKKIDSLAKQNYTSLDLTLTFGLDTYRKLWPFSQRIGLRDRPYYAMVKYQNNIQNTPSKHLSKVSFRDYWKEAFLKGGYFPSLIMNTAGQKGNRGILWSVRQRDFNAIFPYAENLADLAGNKTIPFYQAVSTTNRFPIFSPAAKIKGHGHFIDAGAIDNSGLLGCLDLHHYLLRNQVLGDKQIAYVEIINSKSLYVNYLVEKFKKENKILHIHKNENESDNIIVDLETGLNLDKIPNYLSDYLTNWEEAADGKLRYFKIFMPHKVSIDDVEAFFKGTITNSKTRKKLEVFLEKENNLILSLTEKPNKSFFDPWEFYEPTLSRHLSISSLNYIDAILKHPLLEEQFSEIEKIINTKAMEKNKNPEIAF
;
A
#
# COMPACT_ATOMS: atom_id res chain seq x y z
N MET A 1 64.15 11.39 -25.56
CA MET A 1 63.82 9.95 -25.68
C MET A 1 62.35 9.83 -26.00
N LYS A 2 62.00 9.31 -27.18
CA LYS A 2 60.62 8.94 -27.53
C LYS A 2 60.30 7.66 -26.76
N GLU A 3 59.40 7.74 -25.77
CA GLU A 3 58.81 6.54 -25.18
C GLU A 3 58.02 5.80 -26.26
N THR A 4 58.46 4.58 -26.52
CA THR A 4 57.75 3.59 -27.31
C THR A 4 56.45 3.26 -26.58
N GLU A 5 55.32 3.81 -27.03
CA GLU A 5 54.00 3.35 -26.61
C GLU A 5 53.84 1.88 -27.04
N GLU A 6 54.07 0.95 -26.10
CA GLU A 6 53.65 -0.43 -26.25
C GLU A 6 52.16 -0.45 -26.61
N LYS A 7 51.83 -0.99 -27.79
CA LYS A 7 50.45 -1.23 -28.21
C LYS A 7 49.81 -2.23 -27.25
N LYS A 8 49.18 -1.72 -26.18
CA LYS A 8 48.36 -2.51 -25.26
C LYS A 8 47.39 -3.39 -26.05
N SER A 9 47.38 -4.69 -25.74
CA SER A 9 46.42 -5.66 -26.29
C SER A 9 44.99 -5.18 -26.09
N TRP A 10 44.08 -5.54 -27.00
CA TRP A 10 42.65 -5.19 -26.90
C TRP A 10 42.04 -5.66 -25.58
N ILE A 11 42.49 -6.80 -25.06
CA ILE A 11 42.08 -7.34 -23.75
C ILE A 11 42.55 -6.41 -22.61
N THR A 12 43.80 -5.94 -22.65
CA THR A 12 44.33 -4.99 -21.65
C THR A 12 43.58 -3.66 -21.68
N LYS A 13 43.22 -3.16 -22.88
CA LYS A 13 42.39 -1.97 -23.04
C LYS A 13 40.96 -2.18 -22.50
N LEU A 14 40.37 -3.35 -22.74
CA LEU A 14 39.06 -3.71 -22.21
C LEU A 14 39.09 -3.77 -20.67
N ILE A 15 40.08 -4.42 -20.08
CA ILE A 15 40.29 -4.50 -18.63
C ILE A 15 40.47 -3.09 -18.04
N ASP A 16 41.27 -2.23 -18.67
CA ASP A 16 41.46 -0.84 -18.23
C ASP A 16 40.17 -0.01 -18.29
N VAL A 17 39.28 -0.28 -19.25
CA VAL A 17 37.96 0.37 -19.36
C VAL A 17 37.01 -0.16 -18.27
N VAL A 18 36.95 -1.47 -18.08
CA VAL A 18 36.12 -2.11 -17.03
C VAL A 18 36.56 -1.64 -15.64
N HIS A 19 37.87 -1.59 -15.37
CA HIS A 19 38.40 -1.14 -14.09
C HIS A 19 38.06 0.34 -13.82
N ARG A 20 38.16 1.20 -14.85
CA ARG A 20 37.73 2.60 -14.77
C ARG A 20 36.24 2.72 -14.49
N LEU A 21 35.40 1.98 -15.22
CA LEU A 21 33.95 1.95 -14.99
C LEU A 21 33.60 1.52 -13.56
N PHE A 22 34.26 0.48 -13.04
CA PHE A 22 34.05 0.01 -11.68
C PHE A 22 34.45 1.05 -10.63
N LYS A 23 35.60 1.73 -10.83
CA LYS A 23 36.03 2.84 -9.96
C LYS A 23 35.02 3.99 -9.97
N SER A 24 34.57 4.41 -11.16
CA SER A 24 33.55 5.45 -11.33
C SER A 24 32.23 5.06 -10.67
N PHE A 25 31.79 3.81 -10.82
CA PHE A 25 30.61 3.27 -10.18
C PHE A 25 30.73 3.29 -8.65
N LYS A 26 31.88 2.90 -8.09
CA LYS A 26 32.15 2.97 -6.64
C LYS A 26 32.06 4.40 -6.12
N ASN A 27 32.62 5.38 -6.85
CA ASN A 27 32.54 6.79 -6.47
C ASN A 27 31.09 7.32 -6.54
N PHE A 28 30.37 6.98 -7.61
CA PHE A 28 28.95 7.26 -7.76
C PHE A 28 28.14 6.68 -6.59
N PHE A 29 28.31 5.38 -6.30
CA PHE A 29 27.58 4.67 -5.25
C PHE A 29 27.78 5.36 -3.91
N LYS A 30 29.04 5.62 -3.52
CA LYS A 30 29.38 6.35 -2.27
C LYS A 30 28.72 7.73 -2.18
N SER A 31 28.69 8.47 -3.28
CA SER A 31 28.07 9.81 -3.30
C SER A 31 26.53 9.77 -3.29
N SER A 32 25.93 8.68 -3.77
CA SER A 32 24.49 8.57 -4.04
C SER A 32 23.76 7.59 -3.12
N ILE A 33 24.40 7.09 -2.05
CA ILE A 33 23.82 6.10 -1.12
C ILE A 33 22.41 6.50 -0.67
N LEU A 34 22.22 7.76 -0.24
CA LEU A 34 20.92 8.25 0.21
C LEU A 34 19.86 8.18 -0.90
N SER A 35 20.19 8.62 -2.11
CA SER A 35 19.26 8.59 -3.25
C SER A 35 18.90 7.16 -3.65
N LEU A 36 19.88 6.26 -3.70
CA LEU A 36 19.68 4.85 -4.04
C LEU A 36 18.84 4.13 -2.98
N LEU A 37 19.10 4.40 -1.69
CA LEU A 37 18.30 3.86 -0.59
C LEU A 37 16.84 4.30 -0.68
N VAL A 38 16.58 5.59 -0.94
CA VAL A 38 15.21 6.10 -1.11
C VAL A 38 14.54 5.45 -2.32
N ILE A 39 15.21 5.35 -3.47
CA ILE A 39 14.65 4.68 -4.66
C ILE A 39 14.33 3.21 -4.37
N LEU A 40 15.21 2.49 -3.66
CA LEU A 40 14.97 1.11 -3.26
C LEU A 40 13.76 0.97 -2.34
N ILE A 41 13.63 1.85 -1.33
CA ILE A 41 12.47 1.88 -0.43
C ILE A 41 11.18 2.13 -1.23
N ILE A 42 11.20 3.09 -2.16
CA ILE A 42 10.05 3.39 -3.02
C ILE A 42 9.68 2.17 -3.87
N LEU A 43 10.67 1.53 -4.50
CA LEU A 43 10.46 0.33 -5.30
C LEU A 43 9.80 -0.76 -4.44
N LEU A 44 10.38 -1.11 -3.29
CA LEU A 44 9.83 -2.14 -2.40
C LEU A 44 8.39 -1.82 -1.96
N LEU A 45 8.13 -0.60 -1.51
CA LEU A 45 6.80 -0.19 -1.04
C LEU A 45 5.75 -0.16 -2.17
N LEU A 46 6.13 0.21 -3.39
CA LEU A 46 5.19 0.27 -4.52
C LEU A 46 4.99 -1.08 -5.22
N THR A 47 5.96 -1.99 -5.16
CA THR A 47 5.88 -3.28 -5.88
C THR A 47 5.48 -4.45 -5.02
N GLN A 48 5.73 -4.41 -3.70
CA GLN A 48 5.39 -5.51 -2.81
C GLN A 48 4.07 -5.30 -2.05
N MET A 49 3.46 -4.12 -2.17
CA MET A 49 2.18 -3.83 -1.51
C MET A 49 1.05 -3.84 -2.53
N ASP A 50 0.22 -4.88 -2.51
CA ASP A 50 -1.04 -4.99 -3.27
C ASP A 50 -1.91 -3.73 -3.16
N GLN A 51 -1.91 -3.10 -1.98
CA GLN A 51 -2.60 -1.85 -1.70
C GLN A 51 -2.15 -0.69 -2.60
N ALA A 52 -0.88 -0.64 -2.99
CA ALA A 52 -0.37 0.41 -3.87
C ALA A 52 -1.03 0.35 -5.24
N PHE A 53 -1.29 -0.85 -5.78
CA PHE A 53 -1.93 -1.03 -7.08
C PHE A 53 -3.38 -0.51 -7.07
N THR A 54 -4.16 -0.82 -6.05
CA THR A 54 -5.53 -0.28 -5.91
C THR A 54 -5.52 1.24 -5.78
N MET A 55 -4.52 1.81 -5.11
CA MET A 55 -4.37 3.26 -5.03
C MET A 55 -4.04 3.89 -6.40
N MET A 56 -3.27 3.22 -7.27
CA MET A 56 -3.03 3.71 -8.63
C MET A 56 -4.31 3.66 -9.47
N VAL A 57 -5.07 2.56 -9.40
CA VAL A 57 -6.35 2.46 -10.09
C VAL A 57 -7.29 3.57 -9.63
N ASP A 58 -7.43 3.74 -8.31
CA ASP A 58 -8.19 4.84 -7.73
C ASP A 58 -7.68 6.21 -8.15
N LEU A 59 -6.36 6.43 -8.22
CA LEU A 59 -5.75 7.71 -8.62
C LEU A 59 -6.20 8.15 -10.02
N ILE A 60 -6.43 7.18 -10.90
CA ILE A 60 -6.85 7.40 -12.29
C ILE A 60 -8.37 7.59 -12.39
N GLU A 61 -9.13 6.93 -11.53
CA GLU A 61 -10.60 7.07 -11.44
C GLU A 61 -11.02 8.38 -10.71
N THR A 62 -10.29 8.80 -9.67
CA THR A 62 -10.68 9.86 -8.74
C THR A 62 -10.12 11.25 -9.09
N LYS A 63 -10.34 11.69 -10.34
CA LYS A 63 -10.20 13.10 -10.80
C LYS A 63 -8.78 13.71 -10.75
N TRP A 64 -8.50 14.52 -11.76
CA TRP A 64 -7.19 15.06 -12.19
C TRP A 64 -6.25 15.69 -11.14
N VAL A 65 -6.74 16.21 -10.01
CA VAL A 65 -5.89 16.95 -9.06
C VAL A 65 -4.87 16.02 -8.37
N SER A 66 -5.29 14.85 -7.91
CA SER A 66 -4.40 13.88 -7.26
C SER A 66 -3.34 13.38 -8.24
N LEU A 67 -3.74 13.11 -9.49
CA LEU A 67 -2.84 12.66 -10.56
C LEU A 67 -1.82 13.75 -10.92
N PHE A 68 -2.25 15.01 -11.00
CA PHE A 68 -1.36 16.16 -11.19
C PHE A 68 -0.30 16.24 -10.09
N LEU A 69 -0.70 16.12 -8.81
CA LEU A 69 0.24 16.14 -7.69
C LEU A 69 1.21 14.96 -7.72
N ALA A 70 0.78 13.78 -8.15
CA ALA A 70 1.66 12.64 -8.33
C ALA A 70 2.75 12.93 -9.37
N PHE A 71 2.36 13.46 -10.55
CA PHE A 71 3.33 13.91 -11.57
C PHE A 71 4.23 15.04 -11.07
N PHE A 72 3.71 15.98 -10.28
CA PHE A 72 4.50 17.05 -9.68
C PHE A 72 5.58 16.49 -8.75
N PHE A 73 5.21 15.64 -7.78
CA PHE A 73 6.16 15.10 -6.80
C PHE A 73 7.15 14.11 -7.39
N ILE A 74 6.75 13.24 -8.34
CA ILE A 74 7.68 12.29 -8.97
C ILE A 74 8.77 13.00 -9.77
N ASN A 75 8.41 14.06 -10.52
CA ASN A 75 9.38 14.89 -11.24
C ASN A 75 10.25 15.71 -10.27
N GLY A 76 9.67 16.23 -9.19
CA GLY A 76 10.41 16.90 -8.13
C GLY A 76 11.46 15.97 -7.50
N LEU A 77 11.08 14.73 -7.19
CA LEU A 77 11.96 13.68 -6.69
C LEU A 77 13.08 13.35 -7.69
N ALA A 78 12.76 13.14 -8.96
CA ALA A 78 13.76 12.84 -10.00
C ALA A 78 14.88 13.88 -10.06
N VAL A 79 14.51 15.16 -9.96
CA VAL A 79 15.46 16.27 -9.97
C VAL A 79 16.19 16.40 -8.62
N ALA A 80 15.58 16.07 -7.49
CA ALA A 80 16.25 16.14 -6.20
C ALA A 80 17.25 14.98 -6.00
N LEU A 81 16.84 13.74 -6.32
CA LEU A 81 17.60 12.49 -6.18
C LEU A 81 18.91 12.50 -6.99
N SER A 82 18.90 13.18 -8.13
CA SER A 82 20.06 13.30 -9.01
C SER A 82 20.92 14.54 -8.75
N HIS A 83 20.40 15.56 -8.05
CA HIS A 83 21.17 16.78 -7.76
C HIS A 83 22.08 16.64 -6.55
N TYR A 84 21.52 16.32 -5.38
CA TYR A 84 22.25 16.37 -4.12
C TYR A 84 23.52 15.51 -4.01
N PRO A 85 23.64 14.34 -4.66
CA PRO A 85 24.87 13.55 -4.61
C PRO A 85 26.13 14.32 -5.05
N ILE A 86 26.00 15.36 -5.88
CA ILE A 86 27.14 16.17 -6.32
C ILE A 86 27.82 16.92 -5.17
N TYR A 87 27.05 17.31 -4.14
CA TYR A 87 27.59 17.99 -2.97
C TYR A 87 28.42 17.01 -2.15
N THR A 88 27.92 15.81 -1.91
CA THR A 88 28.67 14.73 -1.25
C THR A 88 29.94 14.42 -2.03
N TYR A 89 29.86 14.30 -3.36
CA TYR A 89 31.02 14.01 -4.21
C TYR A 89 32.17 15.00 -4.01
N TYR A 90 31.91 16.30 -4.21
CA TYR A 90 32.98 17.32 -4.15
C TYR A 90 33.35 17.78 -2.74
N ALA A 91 32.40 17.77 -1.81
CA ALA A 91 32.65 18.25 -0.45
C ALA A 91 33.24 17.16 0.47
N ALA A 92 33.02 15.87 0.17
CA ALA A 92 33.68 14.76 0.85
C ALA A 92 34.99 14.31 0.18
N ASP A 93 35.50 15.07 -0.80
CA ASP A 93 36.74 14.79 -1.53
C ASP A 93 36.79 13.39 -2.17
N LEU A 94 35.66 12.96 -2.75
CA LEU A 94 35.64 11.69 -3.47
C LEU A 94 36.48 11.82 -4.75
N ASN A 95 37.31 10.82 -5.01
CA ASN A 95 38.25 10.78 -6.13
C ASN A 95 39.27 11.95 -6.15
N ASN A 96 39.67 12.49 -4.99
CA ASN A 96 40.61 13.62 -4.89
C ASN A 96 40.10 14.88 -5.62
N SER A 97 38.81 15.18 -5.47
CA SER A 97 38.12 16.30 -6.13
C SER A 97 38.00 17.55 -5.25
N GLY A 98 38.64 17.56 -4.08
CA GLY A 98 38.60 18.61 -3.07
C GLY A 98 38.94 19.99 -3.64
N ASP A 99 40.00 20.09 -4.42
CA ASP A 99 40.48 21.39 -4.93
C ASP A 99 39.80 21.81 -6.24
N TYR A 100 38.87 20.99 -6.76
CA TYR A 100 38.19 21.28 -8.01
C TYR A 100 37.08 22.34 -7.89
N THR A 101 36.67 22.71 -6.66
CA THR A 101 35.47 23.54 -6.43
C THR A 101 35.69 24.69 -5.46
N ASN A 102 35.34 25.90 -5.92
CA ASN A 102 35.27 27.11 -5.10
C ASN A 102 33.85 27.33 -4.59
N TRP A 103 33.67 27.31 -3.28
CA TRP A 103 32.35 27.39 -2.64
C TRP A 103 31.98 28.82 -2.26
N HIS A 104 30.71 29.18 -2.46
CA HIS A 104 30.19 30.53 -2.25
C HIS A 104 28.93 30.50 -1.39
N ALA A 105 28.83 31.43 -0.45
CA ALA A 105 27.60 31.70 0.29
C ALA A 105 26.76 32.71 -0.51
N LYS A 106 25.49 32.40 -0.74
CA LYS A 106 24.56 33.24 -1.51
C LYS A 106 23.26 33.45 -0.72
N HIS A 107 22.63 34.60 -0.92
CA HIS A 107 21.35 34.97 -0.32
C HIS A 107 20.33 35.22 -1.42
N PRO A 108 19.64 34.18 -1.91
CA PRO A 108 18.80 34.31 -3.10
C PRO A 108 17.44 34.98 -2.84
N LEU A 109 17.08 35.22 -1.58
CA LEU A 109 15.83 35.88 -1.20
C LEU A 109 16.13 37.26 -0.62
N ASN A 110 15.62 38.30 -1.29
CA ASN A 110 15.79 39.69 -0.85
C ASN A 110 14.71 40.16 0.14
N TRP A 111 13.76 39.30 0.50
CA TRP A 111 12.66 39.62 1.42
C TRP A 111 13.14 39.64 2.89
N TRP A 112 12.73 40.64 3.67
CA TRP A 112 13.29 40.92 5.02
C TRP A 112 13.33 39.70 5.97
N ILE A 113 12.31 38.84 5.95
CA ILE A 113 12.23 37.62 6.78
C ILE A 113 13.30 36.59 6.37
N PHE A 114 13.63 36.51 5.08
CA PHE A 114 14.54 35.51 4.52
C PHE A 114 15.90 36.10 4.11
N LYS A 115 16.19 37.37 4.41
CA LYS A 115 17.44 38.04 4.03
C LYS A 115 18.69 37.34 4.58
N LYS A 116 18.55 36.61 5.69
CA LYS A 116 19.62 35.81 6.32
C LYS A 116 19.69 34.35 5.83
N PHE A 117 18.77 33.94 4.96
CA PHE A 117 18.74 32.59 4.42
C PHE A 117 19.94 32.38 3.49
N THR A 118 20.88 31.54 3.92
CA THR A 118 22.14 31.31 3.20
C THR A 118 22.08 29.99 2.46
N VAL A 119 22.37 30.04 1.17
CA VAL A 119 22.49 28.86 0.31
C VAL A 119 23.92 28.74 -0.17
N TYR A 120 24.50 27.55 0.01
CA TYR A 120 25.84 27.25 -0.49
C TYR A 120 25.79 26.70 -1.91
N THR A 121 26.55 27.33 -2.80
CA THR A 121 26.79 26.93 -4.19
C THR A 121 28.29 26.80 -4.43
N PHE A 122 28.68 26.25 -5.58
CA PHE A 122 30.09 26.17 -5.96
C PHE A 122 30.29 26.44 -7.45
N THR A 123 31.49 26.90 -7.80
CA THR A 123 31.99 27.06 -9.16
C THR A 123 33.24 26.19 -9.36
N THR A 124 33.52 25.78 -10.59
CA THR A 124 34.72 25.01 -10.91
C THR A 124 35.96 25.88 -10.80
N ASP A 125 37.01 25.35 -10.17
CA ASP A 125 38.33 25.98 -10.17
C ASP A 125 39.11 25.60 -11.43
N LYS A 126 39.39 26.58 -12.29
CA LYS A 126 40.14 26.36 -13.54
C LYS A 126 41.62 26.08 -13.31
N SER A 127 42.15 26.38 -12.12
CA SER A 127 43.55 26.12 -11.75
C SER A 127 43.79 24.70 -11.24
N SER A 128 42.72 23.95 -10.94
CA SER A 128 42.82 22.57 -10.46
C SER A 128 43.28 21.62 -11.57
N GLY A 129 44.24 20.74 -11.26
CA GLY A 129 44.67 19.65 -12.15
C GLY A 129 43.69 18.46 -12.21
N TYR A 130 42.58 18.50 -11.47
CA TYR A 130 41.61 17.41 -11.41
C TYR A 130 40.81 17.27 -12.70
N LYS A 131 40.77 16.04 -13.25
CA LYS A 131 39.91 15.68 -14.38
C LYS A 131 38.59 15.08 -13.88
N PRO A 132 37.43 15.68 -14.19
CA PRO A 132 36.13 15.15 -13.77
C PRO A 132 35.88 13.70 -14.24
N ASP A 133 35.34 12.90 -13.32
CA ASP A 133 34.89 11.54 -13.61
C ASP A 133 33.52 11.58 -14.33
N ASN A 134 33.56 11.52 -15.67
CA ASN A 134 32.37 11.61 -16.51
C ASN A 134 31.38 10.48 -16.22
N TRP A 135 31.86 9.24 -16.02
CA TRP A 135 31.00 8.09 -15.77
C TRP A 135 30.30 8.19 -14.42
N ALA A 136 31.00 8.61 -13.36
CA ALA A 136 30.36 8.85 -12.07
C ALA A 136 29.26 9.92 -12.18
N ASN A 137 29.49 10.96 -13.00
CA ASN A 137 28.50 11.98 -13.27
C ASN A 137 27.30 11.46 -14.11
N TYR A 138 27.53 10.57 -15.07
CA TYR A 138 26.45 9.92 -15.84
C TYR A 138 25.57 9.06 -14.93
N PHE A 139 26.17 8.19 -14.12
CA PHE A 139 25.42 7.39 -13.15
C PHE A 139 24.69 8.24 -12.11
N ARG A 140 25.26 9.37 -11.68
CA ARG A 140 24.54 10.29 -10.79
C ARG A 140 23.23 10.80 -11.40
N TYR A 141 23.20 11.12 -12.69
CA TYR A 141 21.97 11.54 -13.34
C TYR A 141 21.02 10.40 -13.67
N SER A 142 21.50 9.15 -13.72
CA SER A 142 20.63 7.99 -13.89
C SER A 142 19.71 7.79 -12.69
N THR A 143 20.02 8.28 -11.49
CA THR A 143 19.11 8.17 -10.32
C THR A 143 17.75 8.86 -10.55
N GLY A 144 17.73 9.97 -11.29
CA GLY A 144 16.48 10.61 -11.70
C GLY A 144 15.71 9.79 -12.74
N ILE A 145 16.41 9.04 -13.60
CA ILE A 145 15.79 8.11 -14.56
C ILE A 145 15.24 6.88 -13.82
N LEU A 146 15.98 6.35 -12.85
CA LEU A 146 15.57 5.19 -12.05
C LEU A 146 14.24 5.42 -11.35
N ILE A 147 13.98 6.61 -10.80
CA ILE A 147 12.68 6.88 -10.17
C ILE A 147 11.53 6.94 -11.20
N HIS A 148 11.77 7.41 -12.42
CA HIS A 148 10.79 7.30 -13.51
C HIS A 148 10.58 5.85 -13.94
N ILE A 149 11.62 5.01 -13.94
CA ILE A 149 11.51 3.57 -14.19
C ILE A 149 10.63 2.90 -13.13
N VAL A 150 10.83 3.22 -11.84
CA VAL A 150 9.99 2.73 -10.75
C VAL A 150 8.54 3.16 -10.94
N TRP A 151 8.30 4.43 -11.31
CA TRP A 151 6.96 4.96 -11.60
C TRP A 151 6.28 4.23 -12.77
N ILE A 152 6.99 3.99 -13.87
CA ILE A 152 6.45 3.28 -15.03
C ILE A 152 6.19 1.80 -14.69
N HIS A 153 7.09 1.15 -13.96
CA HIS A 153 6.87 -0.21 -13.47
C HIS A 153 5.60 -0.28 -12.60
N PHE A 154 5.39 0.69 -11.71
CA PHE A 154 4.20 0.78 -10.87
C PHE A 154 2.91 0.94 -11.68
N ILE A 155 2.91 1.74 -12.76
CA ILE A 155 1.79 1.84 -13.71
C ILE A 155 1.53 0.46 -14.35
N ILE A 156 2.56 -0.19 -14.91
CA ILE A 156 2.43 -1.49 -15.59
C ILE A 156 1.85 -2.55 -14.65
N SER A 157 2.38 -2.65 -13.44
CA SER A 157 1.94 -3.63 -12.45
C SER A 157 0.50 -3.41 -12.00
N SER A 158 0.04 -2.16 -11.91
CA SER A 158 -1.33 -1.84 -11.50
C SER A 158 -2.39 -2.23 -12.55
N PHE A 159 -2.02 -2.17 -13.84
CA PHE A 159 -2.91 -2.49 -14.98
C PHE A 159 -2.86 -3.96 -15.39
N LYS A 160 -1.78 -4.67 -15.07
CA LYS A 160 -1.59 -6.10 -15.38
C LYS A 160 -2.81 -6.98 -15.06
N PRO A 161 -3.50 -6.85 -13.91
CA PRO A 161 -4.62 -7.74 -13.57
C PRO A 161 -5.81 -7.70 -14.53
N ASN A 162 -6.03 -6.60 -15.24
CA ASN A 162 -7.09 -6.53 -16.25
C ASN A 162 -6.58 -7.05 -17.60
N PHE A 163 -5.37 -6.66 -18.00
CA PHE A 163 -4.80 -7.07 -19.29
C PHE A 163 -4.60 -8.58 -19.48
N ILE A 164 -4.36 -9.35 -18.41
CA ILE A 164 -4.18 -10.81 -18.51
C ILE A 164 -5.43 -11.51 -19.05
N PHE A 165 -6.62 -10.95 -18.81
CA PHE A 165 -7.89 -11.55 -19.19
C PHE A 165 -8.54 -10.85 -20.39
N GLU A 166 -7.77 -10.05 -21.12
CA GLU A 166 -8.20 -9.40 -22.36
C GLU A 166 -7.32 -9.85 -23.54
N ASP A 167 -7.84 -9.70 -24.76
CA ASP A 167 -7.06 -9.87 -25.98
C ASP A 167 -6.17 -8.65 -26.24
N PHE A 168 -5.27 -8.37 -25.30
CA PHE A 168 -4.25 -7.33 -25.40
C PHE A 168 -2.85 -7.97 -25.36
N PRO A 169 -1.92 -7.61 -26.26
CA PRO A 169 -0.58 -8.21 -26.33
C PRO A 169 0.34 -7.69 -25.21
N PHE A 170 -0.08 -7.82 -23.95
CA PHE A 170 0.54 -7.21 -22.78
C PHE A 170 2.01 -7.57 -22.63
N ASP A 171 2.39 -8.84 -22.77
CA ASP A 171 3.79 -9.27 -22.58
C ASP A 171 4.72 -8.68 -23.63
N LYS A 172 4.28 -8.62 -24.90
CA LYS A 172 5.06 -7.99 -25.98
C LYS A 172 5.21 -6.49 -25.72
N VAL A 173 4.12 -5.81 -25.38
CA VAL A 173 4.11 -4.37 -25.06
C VAL A 173 5.00 -4.08 -23.84
N LYS A 174 4.91 -4.90 -22.80
CA LYS A 174 5.73 -4.82 -21.58
C LYS A 174 7.22 -4.91 -21.90
N ILE A 175 7.65 -5.90 -22.70
CA ILE A 175 9.06 -6.04 -23.13
C ILE A 175 9.52 -4.78 -23.87
N ILE A 176 8.73 -4.29 -24.83
CA ILE A 176 9.04 -3.07 -25.58
C ILE A 176 9.21 -1.88 -24.62
N ILE A 177 8.28 -1.71 -23.67
CA ILE A 177 8.36 -0.63 -22.68
C ILE A 177 9.66 -0.74 -21.87
N TYR A 178 10.02 -1.90 -21.33
CA TYR A 178 11.25 -2.03 -20.54
C TYR A 178 12.52 -1.74 -21.34
N VAL A 179 12.58 -2.14 -22.61
CA VAL A 179 13.71 -1.81 -23.49
C VAL A 179 13.79 -0.30 -23.73
N LEU A 180 12.65 0.36 -23.95
CA LEU A 180 12.58 1.80 -24.18
C LEU A 180 13.00 2.63 -22.96
N LEU A 181 12.94 2.09 -21.73
CA LEU A 181 13.40 2.77 -20.52
C LEU A 181 14.92 3.07 -20.51
N LEU A 182 15.72 2.33 -21.30
CA LEU A 182 17.16 2.56 -21.40
C LEU A 182 17.53 3.67 -22.40
N VAL A 183 16.66 3.95 -23.37
CA VAL A 183 16.90 4.93 -24.44
C VAL A 183 17.23 6.33 -23.90
N PRO A 184 16.50 6.89 -22.91
CA PRO A 184 16.78 8.21 -22.38
C PRO A 184 18.19 8.30 -21.76
N PHE A 185 18.64 7.26 -21.05
CA PHE A 185 19.98 7.24 -20.46
C PHE A 185 21.09 7.20 -21.51
N VAL A 186 20.94 6.32 -22.52
CA VAL A 186 21.87 6.23 -23.65
C VAL A 186 21.90 7.56 -24.43
N LEU A 187 20.74 8.16 -24.67
CA LEU A 187 20.63 9.46 -25.34
C LEU A 187 21.34 10.55 -24.56
N TYR A 188 21.19 10.60 -23.23
CA TYR A 188 21.88 11.56 -22.39
C TYR A 188 23.41 11.47 -22.55
N ILE A 189 23.97 10.26 -22.47
CA ILE A 189 25.41 10.02 -22.64
C ILE A 189 25.86 10.47 -24.03
N TYR A 190 25.16 10.04 -25.08
CA TYR A 190 25.49 10.40 -26.46
C TYR A 190 25.49 11.93 -26.68
N LEU A 191 24.45 12.62 -26.22
CA LEU A 191 24.33 14.07 -26.39
C LEU A 191 25.41 14.81 -25.59
N LYS A 192 25.72 14.35 -24.38
CA LYS A 192 26.73 14.96 -23.51
C LYS A 192 28.14 14.81 -24.08
N GLU A 193 28.52 13.61 -24.51
CA GLU A 193 29.81 13.35 -25.17
C GLU A 193 29.97 14.18 -26.44
N LYS A 194 28.90 14.30 -27.25
CA LYS A 194 28.91 15.12 -28.46
C LYS A 194 29.12 16.60 -28.16
N ILE A 195 28.49 17.13 -27.11
CA ILE A 195 28.74 18.51 -26.67
C ILE A 195 30.19 18.68 -26.23
N THR A 196 30.71 17.78 -25.39
CA THR A 196 32.09 17.86 -24.90
C THR A 196 33.11 17.78 -26.04
N ARG A 197 32.86 16.94 -27.06
CA ARG A 197 33.70 16.87 -28.26
C ARG A 197 33.74 18.20 -29.00
N TYR A 198 32.59 18.79 -29.28
CA TYR A 198 32.55 20.09 -29.96
C TYR A 198 33.12 21.23 -29.09
N GLU A 199 32.99 21.16 -27.76
CA GLU A 199 33.65 22.11 -26.85
C GLU A 199 35.18 22.01 -26.90
N SER A 200 35.73 20.81 -27.15
CA SER A 200 37.18 20.61 -27.31
C SER A 200 37.75 21.09 -28.64
N GLU A 201 36.90 21.32 -29.66
CA GLU A 201 37.30 21.89 -30.97
C GLU A 201 37.48 23.42 -30.91
N LYS A 202 37.40 24.04 -29.72
CA LYS A 202 37.50 25.49 -29.51
C LYS A 202 38.96 25.98 -29.62
N THR A 203 39.27 26.74 -30.67
CA THR A 203 40.59 27.35 -30.92
C THR A 203 40.65 28.86 -30.64
N THR A 204 39.50 29.56 -30.65
CA THR A 204 39.36 31.00 -30.35
C THR A 204 38.39 31.24 -29.18
N GLU A 205 38.19 32.48 -28.72
CA GLU A 205 37.22 32.79 -27.65
C GLU A 205 35.76 32.52 -28.06
N GLU A 206 35.46 32.52 -29.35
CA GLU A 206 34.12 32.27 -29.92
C GLU A 206 33.72 30.78 -29.85
N LEU A 207 32.42 30.49 -29.85
CA LEU A 207 31.92 29.12 -29.89
C LEU A 207 32.12 28.50 -31.29
N PRO A 208 32.57 27.24 -31.40
CA PRO A 208 32.64 26.55 -32.68
C PRO A 208 31.30 26.52 -33.42
N GLU A 209 31.29 26.79 -34.73
CA GLU A 209 30.06 26.88 -35.52
C GLU A 209 29.20 25.60 -35.44
N LYS A 210 29.85 24.43 -35.39
CA LYS A 210 29.20 23.12 -35.19
C LYS A 210 28.45 23.06 -33.86
N LEU A 211 29.04 23.61 -32.79
CA LEU A 211 28.44 23.66 -31.46
C LEU A 211 27.23 24.59 -31.43
N ILE A 212 27.33 25.76 -32.08
CA ILE A 212 26.23 26.72 -32.23
C ILE A 212 25.03 26.06 -32.94
N LYS A 213 25.26 25.42 -34.09
CA LYS A 213 24.22 24.68 -34.82
C LYS A 213 23.60 23.58 -33.96
N PHE A 214 24.42 22.88 -33.18
CA PHE A 214 23.94 21.83 -32.30
C PHE A 214 23.10 22.34 -31.13
N TYR A 215 23.51 23.44 -30.48
CA TYR A 215 22.72 24.07 -29.41
C TYR A 215 21.37 24.57 -29.91
N ARG A 216 21.31 25.20 -31.09
CA ARG A 216 20.03 25.60 -31.72
C ARG A 216 19.09 24.41 -31.90
N LYS A 217 19.63 23.27 -32.37
CA LYS A 217 18.86 22.03 -32.54
C LYS A 217 18.37 21.49 -31.20
N LEU A 218 19.23 21.43 -30.18
CA LEU A 218 18.85 20.96 -28.84
C LEU A 218 17.82 21.87 -28.17
N ALA A 219 17.93 23.19 -28.35
CA ALA A 219 16.99 24.17 -27.84
C ALA A 219 15.59 23.99 -28.45
N LEU A 220 15.52 23.76 -29.77
CA LEU A 220 14.27 23.44 -30.45
C LEU A 220 13.65 22.13 -29.92
N TRP A 221 14.44 21.06 -29.81
CA TRP A 221 13.95 19.79 -29.24
C TRP A 221 13.47 19.94 -27.80
N TYR A 222 14.15 20.74 -27.00
CA TYR A 222 13.74 20.96 -25.62
C TYR A 222 12.39 21.69 -25.54
N LEU A 223 12.17 22.70 -26.38
CA LEU A 223 10.86 23.36 -26.48
C LEU A 223 9.77 22.38 -26.91
N ILE A 224 10.02 21.56 -27.94
CA ILE A 224 9.06 20.55 -28.43
C ILE A 224 8.68 19.58 -27.31
N ILE A 225 9.67 19.07 -26.58
CA ILE A 225 9.45 18.14 -25.47
C ILE A 225 8.70 18.81 -24.32
N ALA A 226 9.02 20.07 -23.99
CA ALA A 226 8.30 20.82 -22.96
C ALA A 226 6.83 21.04 -23.33
N ILE A 227 6.54 21.43 -24.57
CA ILE A 227 5.17 21.54 -25.09
C ILE A 227 4.48 20.17 -25.05
N LEU A 228 5.16 19.12 -25.51
CA LEU A 228 4.64 17.76 -25.49
C LEU A 228 4.29 17.31 -24.06
N CYS A 229 5.13 17.62 -23.06
CA CYS A 229 4.83 17.31 -21.66
C CYS A 229 3.54 18.00 -21.19
N VAL A 230 3.36 19.29 -21.52
CA VAL A 230 2.16 20.04 -21.13
C VAL A 230 0.92 19.48 -21.84
N VAL A 231 1.00 19.25 -23.14
CA VAL A 231 -0.10 18.70 -23.94
C VAL A 231 -0.47 17.30 -23.44
N LEU A 232 0.49 16.39 -23.29
CA LEU A 232 0.24 15.03 -22.82
C LEU A 232 -0.26 15.00 -21.38
N LEU A 233 0.28 15.85 -20.50
CA LEU A 233 -0.22 15.98 -19.13
C LEU A 233 -1.69 16.45 -19.14
N ILE A 234 -2.03 17.52 -19.86
CA ILE A 234 -3.41 18.00 -19.96
C ILE A 234 -4.32 16.89 -20.48
N ASN A 235 -3.96 16.23 -21.58
CA ASN A 235 -4.75 15.11 -22.14
C ASN A 235 -4.89 13.96 -21.14
N THR A 236 -3.83 13.58 -20.43
CA THR A 236 -3.89 12.53 -19.40
C THR A 236 -4.76 12.93 -18.23
N LEU A 237 -4.75 14.19 -17.81
CA LEU A 237 -5.57 14.70 -16.72
C LEU A 237 -7.06 14.81 -17.11
N THR A 238 -7.37 15.01 -18.39
CA THR A 238 -8.74 15.30 -18.86
C THR A 238 -9.43 14.10 -19.49
N TRP A 239 -8.69 13.27 -20.22
CA TRP A 239 -9.18 12.09 -20.95
C TRP A 239 -8.56 10.78 -20.44
N GLY A 240 -7.54 10.84 -19.57
CA GLY A 240 -6.94 9.64 -19.00
C GLY A 240 -7.95 8.93 -18.11
N ASN A 241 -8.19 7.67 -18.41
CA ASN A 241 -9.11 6.81 -17.68
C ASN A 241 -8.48 5.43 -17.45
N PHE A 242 -9.16 4.59 -16.69
CA PHE A 242 -8.71 3.23 -16.42
C PHE A 242 -9.07 2.30 -17.59
N SER A 243 -8.29 2.37 -18.69
CA SER A 243 -8.47 1.62 -19.94
C SER A 243 -7.12 1.31 -20.62
N PRO A 244 -7.08 0.47 -21.68
CA PRO A 244 -5.88 0.28 -22.50
C PRO A 244 -5.33 1.59 -23.08
N GLY A 245 -6.19 2.49 -23.55
CA GLY A 245 -5.80 3.79 -24.08
C GLY A 245 -5.29 4.75 -23.00
N GLY A 246 -5.95 4.78 -21.85
CA GLY A 246 -5.49 5.55 -20.69
C GLY A 246 -4.14 5.07 -20.16
N PHE A 247 -3.90 3.75 -20.18
CA PHE A 247 -2.60 3.15 -19.88
C PHE A 247 -1.49 3.68 -20.80
N ILE A 248 -1.71 3.65 -22.12
CA ILE A 248 -0.73 4.17 -23.08
C ILE A 248 -0.52 5.68 -22.89
N MET A 249 -1.57 6.47 -22.63
CA MET A 249 -1.42 7.90 -22.36
C MET A 249 -0.57 8.17 -21.11
N LEU A 250 -0.79 7.44 -20.01
CA LEU A 250 0.01 7.55 -18.78
C LEU A 250 1.49 7.24 -19.05
N LEU A 251 1.75 6.21 -19.85
CA LEU A 251 3.11 5.86 -20.25
C LEU A 251 3.74 6.96 -21.11
N LEU A 252 3.07 7.43 -22.16
CA LEU A 252 3.57 8.49 -23.04
C LEU A 252 3.88 9.77 -22.26
N THR A 253 3.00 10.17 -21.34
CA THR A 253 3.22 11.31 -20.45
C THR A 253 4.45 11.11 -19.57
N SER A 254 4.58 9.92 -18.96
CA SER A 254 5.73 9.58 -18.11
C SER A 254 7.05 9.57 -18.90
N TYR A 255 7.03 9.06 -20.14
CA TYR A 255 8.17 9.10 -21.05
C TYR A 255 8.56 10.53 -21.43
N ALA A 256 7.59 11.37 -21.79
CA ALA A 256 7.84 12.77 -22.12
C ALA A 256 8.51 13.50 -20.96
N PHE A 257 8.03 13.30 -19.73
CA PHE A 257 8.66 13.86 -18.51
C PHE A 257 10.09 13.36 -18.28
N MET A 258 10.36 12.08 -18.54
CA MET A 258 11.70 11.51 -18.43
C MET A 258 12.67 12.12 -19.46
N PHE A 259 12.22 12.36 -20.70
CA PHE A 259 13.01 13.10 -21.69
C PHE A 259 13.20 14.57 -21.28
N ASN A 260 12.15 15.24 -20.81
CA ASN A 260 12.23 16.61 -20.30
C ASN A 260 13.27 16.74 -19.18
N TYR A 261 13.32 15.78 -18.25
CA TYR A 261 14.34 15.68 -17.21
C TYR A 261 15.76 15.65 -17.81
N ILE A 262 16.01 14.83 -18.84
CA ILE A 262 17.32 14.73 -19.50
C ILE A 262 17.72 16.02 -20.19
N PHE A 263 16.82 16.64 -20.96
CA PHE A 263 17.12 17.89 -21.64
C PHE A 263 17.37 19.03 -20.63
N PHE A 264 16.57 19.10 -19.57
CA PHE A 264 16.81 20.03 -18.47
C PHE A 264 18.20 19.81 -17.86
N ARG A 265 18.58 18.57 -17.55
CA ARG A 265 19.91 18.24 -17.00
C ARG A 265 21.05 18.61 -17.94
N LEU A 266 20.86 18.42 -19.23
CA LEU A 266 21.88 18.68 -20.24
C LEU A 266 22.11 20.18 -20.47
N LEU A 267 21.03 20.96 -20.51
CA LEU A 267 21.05 22.34 -21.00
C LEU A 267 21.01 23.40 -19.89
N ARG A 268 20.50 23.10 -18.69
CA ARG A 268 20.27 24.10 -17.61
C ARG A 268 21.46 25.01 -17.32
N SER A 269 22.67 24.46 -17.26
CA SER A 269 23.88 25.25 -16.96
C SER A 269 24.44 26.03 -18.15
N LYS A 270 23.70 26.08 -19.27
CA LYS A 270 24.14 26.64 -20.55
C LYS A 270 23.06 27.53 -21.18
N PHE A 271 22.06 27.96 -20.42
CA PHE A 271 20.94 28.72 -20.97
C PHE A 271 21.38 30.06 -21.57
N SER A 272 22.30 30.80 -20.94
CA SER A 272 22.92 32.01 -21.49
C SER A 272 23.57 31.74 -22.84
N LEU A 273 24.46 30.74 -22.89
CA LEU A 273 25.17 30.37 -24.13
C LEU A 273 24.19 30.01 -25.25
N ILE A 274 23.09 29.33 -24.91
CA ILE A 274 22.05 28.98 -25.88
C ILE A 274 21.30 30.23 -26.35
N LEU A 275 20.91 31.13 -25.44
CA LEU A 275 20.23 32.39 -25.78
C LEU A 275 21.06 33.24 -26.74
N ASP A 276 22.37 33.32 -26.53
CA ASP A 276 23.30 34.03 -27.43
C ASP A 276 23.29 33.45 -28.86
N THR A 277 22.96 32.16 -29.02
CA THR A 277 22.84 31.53 -30.34
C THR A 277 21.50 31.80 -31.04
N LEU A 278 20.47 32.28 -30.34
CA LEU A 278 19.08 32.39 -30.81
C LEU A 278 18.69 33.82 -31.24
N THR A 279 19.64 34.60 -31.74
CA THR A 279 19.44 36.02 -32.11
C THR A 279 18.56 36.24 -33.34
N SER A 280 18.45 35.27 -34.24
CA SER A 280 17.61 35.38 -35.45
C SER A 280 16.11 35.26 -35.14
N ALA A 281 15.28 36.06 -35.82
CA ALA A 281 13.81 36.04 -35.70
C ALA A 281 13.18 34.65 -35.91
N LYS A 282 13.83 33.77 -36.69
CA LYS A 282 13.40 32.38 -36.90
C LYS A 282 13.27 31.57 -35.60
N TYR A 283 14.04 31.92 -34.56
CA TYR A 283 14.05 31.19 -33.28
C TYR A 283 13.25 31.87 -32.18
N LEU A 284 12.44 32.88 -32.51
CA LEU A 284 11.71 33.68 -31.53
C LEU A 284 10.92 32.86 -30.49
N PRO A 285 10.15 31.81 -30.85
CA PRO A 285 9.43 31.01 -29.84
C PRO A 285 10.37 30.27 -28.87
N VAL A 286 11.49 29.75 -29.39
CA VAL A 286 12.50 29.04 -28.60
C VAL A 286 13.21 30.04 -27.67
N ARG A 287 13.54 31.22 -28.17
CA ARG A 287 14.16 32.29 -27.39
C ARG A 287 13.27 32.71 -26.22
N ILE A 288 11.98 32.99 -26.46
CA ILE A 288 11.02 33.36 -25.40
C ILE A 288 10.94 32.28 -24.32
N PHE A 289 10.91 31.00 -24.71
CA PHE A 289 10.90 29.89 -23.75
C PHE A 289 12.16 29.89 -22.87
N PHE A 290 13.34 29.99 -23.48
CA PHE A 290 14.60 30.03 -22.73
C PHE A 290 14.72 31.28 -21.85
N GLU A 291 14.26 32.45 -22.30
CA GLU A 291 14.22 33.68 -21.50
C GLU A 291 13.40 33.49 -20.21
N LYS A 292 12.25 32.81 -20.29
CA LYS A 292 11.40 32.53 -19.13
C LYS A 292 12.03 31.57 -18.12
N ILE A 293 12.81 30.59 -18.57
CA ILE A 293 13.45 29.59 -17.68
C ILE A 293 14.90 29.93 -17.34
N HIS A 294 15.47 30.96 -17.94
CA HIS A 294 16.88 31.35 -17.81
C HIS A 294 17.31 31.56 -16.35
N PHE A 295 16.38 32.03 -15.51
CA PHE A 295 16.65 32.20 -14.08
C PHE A 295 17.12 30.92 -13.37
N LEU A 296 16.76 29.72 -13.87
CA LEU A 296 17.17 28.42 -13.33
C LEU A 296 18.63 28.04 -13.66
N GLU A 297 19.31 28.77 -14.53
CA GLU A 297 20.73 28.60 -14.79
C GLU A 297 21.57 28.93 -13.55
N LYS A 298 21.16 29.97 -12.81
CA LYS A 298 21.77 30.35 -11.55
C LYS A 298 21.51 29.26 -10.51
N SER A 299 22.59 28.70 -9.97
CA SER A 299 22.53 27.59 -9.00
C SER A 299 21.73 27.94 -7.75
N GLU A 300 21.71 29.20 -7.33
CA GLU A 300 20.94 29.66 -6.17
C GLU A 300 19.41 29.62 -6.41
N ASN A 301 18.95 30.03 -7.58
CA ASN A 301 17.54 29.94 -7.98
C ASN A 301 17.11 28.48 -8.20
N TYR A 302 18.00 27.68 -8.78
CA TYR A 302 17.75 26.25 -8.93
C TYR A 302 17.60 25.55 -7.57
N LEU A 303 18.38 25.98 -6.57
CA LEU A 303 18.21 25.48 -5.21
C LEU A 303 16.89 25.96 -4.58
N LEU A 304 16.48 27.22 -4.82
CA LEU A 304 15.18 27.73 -4.38
C LEU A 304 14.00 26.90 -4.86
N MET A 305 14.05 26.34 -6.08
CA MET A 305 13.02 25.44 -6.58
C MET A 305 12.84 24.21 -5.68
N PHE A 306 13.91 23.64 -5.13
CA PHE A 306 13.79 22.51 -4.19
C PHE A 306 13.19 22.93 -2.84
N TYR A 307 13.55 24.12 -2.34
CA TYR A 307 12.91 24.67 -1.14
C TYR A 307 11.42 24.94 -1.35
N LEU A 308 11.02 25.43 -2.53
CA LEU A 308 9.62 25.61 -2.89
C LEU A 308 8.87 24.27 -2.90
N ASN A 309 9.42 23.25 -3.56
CA ASN A 309 8.82 21.91 -3.56
C ASN A 309 8.73 21.32 -2.15
N PHE A 310 9.73 21.56 -1.29
CA PHE A 310 9.72 21.16 0.11
C PHE A 310 8.59 21.88 0.88
N LEU A 311 8.40 23.18 0.66
CA LEU A 311 7.32 23.94 1.28
C LEU A 311 5.95 23.44 0.81
N VAL A 312 5.78 23.17 -0.49
CA VAL A 312 4.56 22.59 -1.05
C VAL A 312 4.28 21.23 -0.40
N ALA A 313 5.29 20.35 -0.31
CA ALA A 313 5.16 19.07 0.38
C ALA A 313 4.77 19.25 1.86
N ALA A 314 5.42 20.17 2.58
CA ALA A 314 5.14 20.42 3.99
C ALA A 314 3.70 20.93 4.23
N ILE A 315 3.24 21.90 3.44
CA ILE A 315 1.87 22.43 3.53
C ILE A 315 0.87 21.32 3.20
N PHE A 316 1.11 20.58 2.12
CA PHE A 316 0.25 19.47 1.70
C PHE A 316 0.12 18.40 2.79
N LEU A 317 1.24 17.94 3.37
CA LEU A 317 1.25 16.95 4.44
C LEU A 317 0.60 17.48 5.73
N PHE A 318 0.76 18.76 6.05
CA PHE A 318 0.09 19.38 7.19
C PHE A 318 -1.43 19.39 7.01
N VAL A 319 -1.93 19.82 5.85
CA VAL A 319 -3.36 19.84 5.53
C VAL A 319 -3.96 18.42 5.63
N LEU A 320 -3.25 17.41 5.11
CA LEU A 320 -3.71 16.02 5.18
C LEU A 320 -3.68 15.46 6.60
N THR A 321 -2.71 15.87 7.42
CA THR A 321 -2.64 15.47 8.83
C THR A 321 -3.84 16.03 9.58
N MET A 322 -4.18 17.30 9.34
CA MET A 322 -5.39 17.92 9.89
C MET A 322 -6.66 17.24 9.37
N ALA A 323 -6.73 16.92 8.07
CA ALA A 323 -7.85 16.20 7.49
C ALA A 323 -8.06 14.82 8.14
N SER A 324 -6.97 14.11 8.43
CA SER A 324 -6.99 12.81 9.10
C SER A 324 -7.53 12.88 10.53
N ILE A 325 -7.16 13.93 11.27
CA ILE A 325 -7.58 14.15 12.67
C ILE A 325 -9.02 14.67 12.75
N LEU A 326 -9.41 15.57 11.83
CA LEU A 326 -10.71 16.24 11.83
C LEU A 326 -11.79 15.49 11.03
N GLY A 327 -11.44 14.41 10.34
CA GLY A 327 -12.36 13.61 9.53
C GLY A 327 -12.77 14.28 8.21
N TRP A 328 -11.92 15.16 7.65
CA TRP A 328 -12.17 15.77 6.34
C TRP A 328 -11.90 14.78 5.19
N PRO A 329 -12.41 15.04 3.97
CA PRO A 329 -12.08 14.25 2.79
C PRO A 329 -10.57 14.16 2.56
N LEU A 330 -10.07 12.96 2.31
CA LEU A 330 -8.66 12.69 2.05
C LEU A 330 -8.42 12.47 0.56
N MET A 331 -7.28 12.95 0.07
CA MET A 331 -6.81 12.67 -1.28
C MET A 331 -6.26 11.25 -1.40
N ASN A 332 -6.08 10.78 -2.62
CA ASN A 332 -5.43 9.49 -2.90
C ASN A 332 -4.04 9.42 -2.24
N GLY A 333 -3.65 8.24 -1.75
CA GLY A 333 -2.42 8.11 -0.96
C GLY A 333 -1.11 8.13 -1.76
N VAL A 334 -1.14 7.96 -3.10
CA VAL A 334 0.07 8.00 -3.95
C VAL A 334 0.78 9.36 -3.85
N PRO A 335 0.12 10.51 -4.09
CA PRO A 335 0.77 11.81 -3.91
C PRO A 335 1.19 12.08 -2.47
N ILE A 336 0.48 11.54 -1.47
CA ILE A 336 0.86 11.64 -0.04
C ILE A 336 2.21 10.96 0.20
N LEU A 337 2.34 9.73 -0.28
CA LEU A 337 3.56 8.94 -0.14
C LEU A 337 4.74 9.61 -0.87
N LEU A 338 4.54 10.08 -2.10
CA LEU A 338 5.57 10.82 -2.85
C LEU A 338 5.97 12.14 -2.17
N ALA A 339 5.02 12.85 -1.56
CA ALA A 339 5.31 14.06 -0.78
C ALA A 339 6.16 13.76 0.45
N PHE A 340 5.89 12.68 1.19
CA PHE A 340 6.73 12.24 2.30
C PHE A 340 8.14 11.87 1.83
N PHE A 341 8.27 11.09 0.76
CA PHE A 341 9.59 10.76 0.23
C PHE A 341 10.37 12.01 -0.17
N TYR A 342 9.72 12.98 -0.80
CA TYR A 342 10.35 14.25 -1.13
C TYR A 342 10.77 15.00 0.14
N PHE A 343 9.86 15.14 1.11
CA PHE A 343 10.09 15.84 2.37
C PHE A 343 11.28 15.27 3.13
N TYR A 344 11.28 13.96 3.38
CA TYR A 344 12.34 13.27 4.11
C TYR A 344 13.68 13.30 3.38
N TYR A 345 13.67 12.99 2.08
CA TYR A 345 14.89 13.04 1.29
C TYR A 345 15.49 14.45 1.29
N PHE A 346 14.66 15.48 1.12
CA PHE A 346 15.12 16.86 1.12
C PHE A 346 15.74 17.26 2.45
N VAL A 347 15.13 16.90 3.59
CA VAL A 347 15.69 17.15 4.93
C VAL A 347 17.05 16.48 5.07
N LEU A 348 17.13 15.17 4.83
CA LEU A 348 18.37 14.40 4.99
C LEU A 348 19.48 14.87 4.04
N ALA A 349 19.14 15.14 2.78
CA ALA A 349 20.09 15.63 1.79
C ALA A 349 20.59 17.04 2.11
N SER A 350 19.73 17.90 2.66
CA SER A 350 20.10 19.25 3.10
C SER A 350 21.02 19.22 4.33
N LEU A 351 20.73 18.36 5.31
CA LEU A 351 21.59 18.14 6.49
C LEU A 351 22.97 17.63 6.06
N GLY A 352 23.01 16.59 5.22
CA GLY A 352 24.25 16.04 4.68
C GLY A 352 25.05 17.08 3.90
N LYS A 353 24.40 17.85 3.02
CA LYS A 353 25.03 18.95 2.29
C LYS A 353 25.66 19.97 3.25
N TYR A 354 24.92 20.42 4.26
CA TYR A 354 25.43 21.42 5.22
C TYR A 354 26.65 20.88 5.98
N PHE A 355 26.61 19.63 6.43
CA PHE A 355 27.71 18.98 7.13
C PHE A 355 29.01 18.98 6.30
N PHE A 356 28.97 18.50 5.05
CA PHE A 356 30.18 18.44 4.21
C PHE A 356 30.69 19.82 3.81
N VAL A 357 29.79 20.75 3.48
CA VAL A 357 30.18 22.13 3.09
C VAL A 357 30.81 22.87 4.26
N ALA A 358 30.26 22.73 5.47
CA ALA A 358 30.79 23.38 6.66
C ALA A 358 32.21 22.88 7.01
N ARG A 359 32.48 21.58 6.86
CA ARG A 359 33.83 21.02 7.01
C ARG A 359 34.80 21.65 6.01
N LYS A 360 34.41 21.74 4.74
CA LYS A 360 35.24 22.28 3.66
C LYS A 360 35.53 23.78 3.82
N LYS A 361 34.56 24.56 4.27
CA LYS A 361 34.70 26.01 4.53
C LYS A 361 35.25 26.33 5.93
N GLN A 362 35.69 25.32 6.68
CA GLN A 362 36.17 25.47 8.07
C GLN A 362 35.18 26.24 8.98
N LEU A 363 33.88 26.10 8.72
CA LEU A 363 32.82 26.76 9.50
C LEU A 363 32.61 26.13 10.88
N LEU A 364 33.42 25.14 11.25
CA LEU A 364 33.32 24.34 12.48
C LEU A 364 33.29 25.23 13.75
N ASN A 365 34.00 26.36 13.72
CA ASN A 365 34.09 27.29 14.84
C ASN A 365 32.97 28.34 14.89
N THR A 366 32.09 28.40 13.88
CA THR A 366 31.01 29.39 13.85
C THR A 366 29.88 29.04 14.84
N LYS A 367 29.23 30.07 15.40
CA LYS A 367 28.05 29.88 16.29
C LYS A 367 26.95 29.06 15.62
N SER A 368 26.70 29.31 14.32
CA SER A 368 25.68 28.62 13.54
C SER A 368 25.97 27.12 13.37
N TYR A 369 27.23 26.74 13.12
CA TYR A 369 27.59 25.34 13.00
C TYR A 369 27.57 24.60 14.34
N ARG A 370 28.05 25.25 15.42
CA ARG A 370 27.92 24.70 16.79
C ARG A 370 26.46 24.50 17.17
N ALA A 371 25.59 25.45 16.85
CA ALA A 371 24.15 25.30 17.05
C ALA A 371 23.56 24.17 16.21
N PHE A 372 23.95 24.04 14.94
CA PHE A 372 23.56 22.91 14.08
C PHE A 372 23.97 21.56 14.68
N LEU A 373 25.24 21.41 15.09
CA LEU A 373 25.71 20.18 15.73
C LEU A 373 24.99 19.92 17.04
N ALA A 374 24.78 20.94 17.88
CA ALA A 374 24.04 20.81 19.12
C ALA A 374 22.60 20.35 18.88
N ILE A 375 21.89 20.92 17.90
CA ILE A 375 20.52 20.51 17.54
C ILE A 375 20.48 19.06 17.05
N ASN A 376 21.40 18.66 16.17
CA ASN A 376 21.46 17.29 15.69
C ASN A 376 21.86 16.31 16.81
N LEU A 377 22.80 16.70 17.68
CA LEU A 377 23.18 15.92 18.85
C LEU A 377 22.01 15.78 19.81
N ILE A 378 21.26 16.85 20.07
CA ILE A 378 20.02 16.80 20.87
C ILE A 378 19.05 15.82 20.22
N LEU A 379 18.79 15.91 18.91
CA LEU A 379 17.89 14.98 18.23
C LEU A 379 18.35 13.52 18.35
N ILE A 380 19.65 13.26 18.17
CA ILE A 380 20.24 11.92 18.34
C ILE A 380 20.09 11.45 19.80
N VAL A 381 20.39 12.31 20.77
CA VAL A 381 20.22 12.02 22.20
C VAL A 381 18.74 11.75 22.52
N LEU A 382 17.80 12.51 21.96
CA LEU A 382 16.37 12.26 22.12
C LEU A 382 15.96 10.92 21.52
N ILE A 383 16.49 10.55 20.35
CA ILE A 383 16.27 9.23 19.73
C ILE A 383 16.87 8.12 20.61
N ILE A 384 18.09 8.29 21.12
CA ILE A 384 18.75 7.33 22.01
C ILE A 384 17.95 7.18 23.30
N ILE A 385 17.61 8.29 23.97
CA ILE A 385 16.76 8.28 25.17
C ILE A 385 15.47 7.53 24.85
N THR A 386 14.76 7.89 23.78
CA THR A 386 13.50 7.24 23.39
C THR A 386 13.63 5.73 23.20
N ASN A 387 14.75 5.24 22.64
CA ASN A 387 15.00 3.81 22.44
C ASN A 387 15.54 3.11 23.69
N CYS A 388 16.22 3.83 24.60
CA CYS A 388 16.78 3.29 25.84
C CYS A 388 15.81 3.35 27.01
N THR A 389 14.85 4.28 26.99
CA THR A 389 13.78 4.35 27.98
C THR A 389 12.60 3.52 27.49
N ASN A 390 11.93 2.77 28.38
CA ASN A 390 10.66 2.08 28.11
C ASN A 390 9.49 3.08 27.93
N THR A 391 9.75 4.18 27.23
CA THR A 391 8.86 5.32 26.99
C THR A 391 7.89 5.07 25.85
N GLU A 392 7.50 3.82 25.57
CA GLU A 392 6.23 3.58 24.88
C GLU A 392 5.08 3.91 25.86
N VAL A 393 4.94 5.21 26.08
CA VAL A 393 4.07 5.83 27.08
C VAL A 393 2.72 6.07 26.43
N THR A 394 1.79 5.14 26.64
CA THR A 394 0.33 5.30 26.47
C THR A 394 -0.23 5.63 25.07
N THR A 395 0.59 5.92 24.07
CA THR A 395 0.11 6.38 22.75
C THR A 395 -0.79 5.36 22.05
N HIS A 396 -0.48 4.09 22.22
CA HIS A 396 -1.23 2.95 21.67
C HIS A 396 -2.13 2.28 22.74
N GLU A 397 -2.25 2.91 23.91
CA GLU A 397 -3.05 2.40 25.01
C GLU A 397 -4.53 2.69 24.77
N LEU A 398 -5.34 1.64 24.83
CA LEU A 398 -6.79 1.74 24.73
C LEU A 398 -7.36 2.38 25.99
N ASP A 399 -8.47 3.11 25.84
CA ASP A 399 -9.18 3.62 27.00
C ASP A 399 -9.93 2.50 27.71
N LEU A 400 -10.05 2.63 29.03
CA LEU A 400 -10.83 1.74 29.85
C LEU A 400 -12.06 2.48 30.36
N VAL A 401 -13.18 1.78 30.42
CA VAL A 401 -14.45 2.26 30.97
C VAL A 401 -14.94 1.31 32.06
N GLU A 402 -15.76 1.82 32.96
CA GLU A 402 -16.35 1.01 34.03
C GLU A 402 -17.33 -0.01 33.44
N ASN A 403 -17.34 -1.22 34.01
CA ASN A 403 -18.34 -2.21 33.68
C ASN A 403 -19.67 -1.78 34.32
N THR A 404 -20.70 -1.59 33.51
CA THR A 404 -22.01 -1.07 33.95
C THR A 404 -22.81 -2.10 34.76
N LYS A 405 -22.35 -3.36 34.86
CA LYS A 405 -23.02 -4.49 35.52
C LYS A 405 -24.40 -4.86 34.93
N THR A 406 -24.82 -4.21 33.84
CA THR A 406 -26.12 -4.47 33.19
C THR A 406 -26.02 -5.35 31.95
N GLU A 407 -24.90 -6.05 31.79
CA GLU A 407 -24.60 -6.93 30.66
C GLU A 407 -25.60 -8.10 30.57
N ILE A 408 -25.72 -8.73 29.40
CA ILE A 408 -26.53 -9.93 29.25
C ILE A 408 -25.79 -11.13 29.86
N PRO A 409 -26.32 -11.76 30.92
CA PRO A 409 -25.68 -12.93 31.53
C PRO A 409 -25.74 -14.15 30.62
N GLU A 410 -24.75 -15.03 30.76
CA GLU A 410 -24.68 -16.30 30.05
C GLU A 410 -26.00 -17.09 30.12
N ALA A 411 -26.59 -17.22 31.31
CA ALA A 411 -27.85 -17.95 31.49
C ALA A 411 -28.98 -17.42 30.58
N VAL A 412 -29.14 -16.09 30.50
CA VAL A 412 -30.17 -15.46 29.65
C VAL A 412 -29.90 -15.76 28.17
N PHE A 413 -28.64 -15.70 27.75
CA PHE A 413 -28.27 -16.02 26.38
C PHE A 413 -28.51 -17.52 26.06
N LEU A 414 -28.07 -18.43 26.93
CA LEU A 414 -28.28 -19.87 26.74
C LEU A 414 -29.76 -20.25 26.74
N ASP A 415 -30.57 -19.65 27.61
CA ASP A 415 -32.02 -19.87 27.64
C ASP A 415 -32.67 -19.38 26.34
N SER A 416 -32.19 -18.25 25.79
CA SER A 416 -32.66 -17.76 24.49
C SER A 416 -32.33 -18.73 23.33
N LEU A 417 -31.23 -19.48 23.42
CA LEU A 417 -30.87 -20.51 22.43
C LEU A 417 -31.74 -21.77 22.60
N LYS A 418 -31.97 -22.21 23.84
CA LYS A 418 -32.85 -23.37 24.15
C LYS A 418 -34.28 -23.12 23.69
N ALA A 419 -34.77 -21.89 23.86
CA ALA A 419 -36.11 -21.48 23.48
C ALA A 419 -36.34 -21.40 21.96
N LYS A 420 -35.28 -21.45 21.14
CA LYS A 420 -35.42 -21.47 19.67
C LYS A 420 -36.11 -22.75 19.23
N LYS A 421 -37.20 -22.60 18.49
CA LYS A 421 -37.96 -23.69 17.86
C LYS A 421 -37.42 -24.05 16.48
N ASP A 422 -36.41 -23.32 16.02
CA ASP A 422 -35.72 -23.55 14.76
C ASP A 422 -34.93 -24.87 14.84
N ASN A 423 -34.94 -25.62 13.75
CA ASN A 423 -34.24 -26.90 13.68
C ASN A 423 -32.76 -26.74 13.38
N THR A 424 -32.37 -25.63 12.76
CA THR A 424 -30.99 -25.34 12.41
C THR A 424 -30.54 -24.04 13.05
N LEU A 425 -29.36 -24.07 13.67
CA LEU A 425 -28.70 -22.90 14.23
C LEU A 425 -27.36 -22.65 13.56
N PHE A 426 -26.97 -21.38 13.44
CA PHE A 426 -25.85 -20.97 12.60
C PHE A 426 -24.68 -20.42 13.41
N PHE A 427 -23.46 -20.79 13.04
CA PHE A 427 -22.24 -20.08 13.38
C PHE A 427 -21.74 -19.35 12.14
N ILE A 428 -21.44 -18.05 12.26
CA ILE A 428 -20.88 -17.29 11.14
C ILE A 428 -19.44 -16.90 11.46
N ALA A 429 -18.53 -17.43 10.66
CA ALA A 429 -17.10 -17.13 10.66
C ALA A 429 -16.75 -16.21 9.49
N SER A 430 -15.75 -15.35 9.65
CA SER A 430 -15.29 -14.48 8.55
C SER A 430 -13.77 -14.27 8.54
N HIS A 431 -13.20 -14.48 7.36
CA HIS A 431 -11.77 -14.37 7.10
C HIS A 431 -11.22 -12.96 7.24
N GLY A 432 -9.93 -12.89 7.55
CA GLY A 432 -9.18 -11.65 7.51
C GLY A 432 -8.82 -11.18 6.09
N GLY A 433 -8.36 -9.93 6.00
CA GLY A 433 -7.94 -9.34 4.71
C GLY A 433 -8.28 -7.87 4.53
N GLY A 434 -8.15 -7.05 5.58
CA GLY A 434 -8.26 -5.60 5.49
C GLY A 434 -9.66 -5.09 5.13
N LEU A 435 -9.73 -3.96 4.42
CA LEU A 435 -11.00 -3.38 4.02
C LEU A 435 -11.74 -4.27 3.01
N LYS A 436 -11.02 -5.01 2.16
CA LYS A 436 -11.61 -5.99 1.25
C LYS A 436 -12.45 -7.02 1.99
N ALA A 437 -11.88 -7.69 2.99
CA ALA A 437 -12.59 -8.67 3.81
C ALA A 437 -13.78 -8.06 4.56
N ASN A 438 -13.62 -6.86 5.10
CA ASN A 438 -14.68 -6.11 5.77
C ASN A 438 -15.87 -5.86 4.84
N VAL A 439 -15.62 -5.27 3.66
CA VAL A 439 -16.66 -4.95 2.67
C VAL A 439 -17.32 -6.22 2.12
N TRP A 440 -16.54 -7.28 1.89
CA TRP A 440 -17.08 -8.58 1.48
C TRP A 440 -18.02 -9.16 2.54
N THR A 441 -17.58 -9.18 3.80
CA THR A 441 -18.38 -9.65 4.95
C THR A 441 -19.68 -8.89 5.09
N LEU A 442 -19.62 -7.56 5.05
CA LEU A 442 -20.79 -6.70 5.15
C LEU A 442 -21.80 -6.98 4.04
N ASN A 443 -21.34 -7.13 2.80
CA ASN A 443 -22.21 -7.40 1.65
C ASN A 443 -22.83 -8.80 1.70
N VAL A 444 -22.04 -9.84 2.01
CA VAL A 444 -22.53 -11.21 2.16
C VAL A 444 -23.58 -11.32 3.28
N LEU A 445 -23.30 -10.74 4.46
CA LEU A 445 -24.25 -10.73 5.56
C LEU A 445 -25.54 -9.99 5.20
N ASN A 446 -25.44 -8.81 4.58
CA ASN A 446 -26.63 -8.05 4.19
C ASN A 446 -27.44 -8.78 3.10
N LYS A 447 -26.77 -9.47 2.18
CA LYS A 447 -27.39 -10.28 1.13
C LYS A 447 -28.14 -11.47 1.73
N LEU A 448 -27.49 -12.27 2.58
CA LEU A 448 -28.14 -13.39 3.28
C LEU A 448 -29.27 -12.92 4.19
N GLN A 449 -29.10 -11.81 4.91
CA GLN A 449 -30.15 -11.25 5.76
C GLN A 449 -31.35 -10.76 4.95
N THR A 450 -31.11 -10.21 3.75
CA THR A 450 -32.17 -9.80 2.81
C THR A 450 -32.92 -11.02 2.27
N ASN A 451 -32.20 -12.02 1.75
CA ASN A 451 -32.80 -13.23 1.19
C ASN A 451 -33.61 -14.01 2.25
N THR A 452 -33.19 -13.98 3.51
CA THR A 452 -33.84 -14.73 4.61
C THR A 452 -34.89 -13.93 5.36
N GLU A 453 -35.28 -12.75 4.86
CA GLU A 453 -36.25 -11.84 5.48
C GLU A 453 -35.97 -11.59 6.97
N GLY A 454 -34.69 -11.48 7.31
CA GLY A 454 -34.25 -11.19 8.66
C GLY A 454 -33.99 -12.39 9.56
N LYS A 455 -34.28 -13.63 9.12
CA LYS A 455 -34.24 -14.84 9.96
C LYS A 455 -32.82 -15.33 10.25
N LEU A 456 -31.85 -15.11 9.36
CA LEU A 456 -30.46 -15.54 9.55
C LEU A 456 -29.90 -15.09 10.91
N LEU A 457 -30.00 -13.79 11.22
CA LEU A 457 -29.52 -13.26 12.51
C LEU A 457 -30.26 -13.86 13.71
N LYS A 458 -31.56 -14.17 13.57
CA LYS A 458 -32.35 -14.77 14.66
C LYS A 458 -31.97 -16.22 14.91
N GLN A 459 -31.48 -16.95 13.91
CA GLN A 459 -31.06 -18.35 14.04
C GLN A 459 -29.54 -18.51 14.25
N SER A 460 -28.77 -17.42 14.18
CA SER A 460 -27.32 -17.45 14.39
C SER A 460 -26.96 -17.38 15.88
N ILE A 461 -26.09 -18.29 16.34
CA ILE A 461 -25.56 -18.37 17.70
C ILE A 461 -24.47 -17.31 17.91
N ALA A 462 -23.48 -17.28 17.02
CA ALA A 462 -22.33 -16.42 17.19
C ALA A 462 -21.71 -15.97 15.87
N PHE A 463 -21.11 -14.79 15.95
CA PHE A 463 -20.22 -14.18 14.98
C PHE A 463 -18.80 -14.25 15.51
N SER A 464 -17.90 -14.83 14.73
CA SER A 464 -16.47 -14.82 14.99
C SER A 464 -15.71 -14.51 13.71
N GLY A 465 -14.57 -13.83 13.82
CA GLY A 465 -13.77 -13.52 12.64
C GLY A 465 -12.36 -13.17 13.03
N ALA A 466 -11.54 -12.91 12.01
CA ALA A 466 -10.21 -12.33 12.16
C ALA A 466 -10.11 -11.00 11.40
N SER A 467 -9.22 -10.09 11.83
CA SER A 467 -8.85 -8.93 11.05
C SER A 467 -10.03 -8.07 10.55
N GLY A 468 -10.07 -7.82 9.23
CA GLY A 468 -11.14 -7.20 8.49
C GLY A 468 -12.47 -7.94 8.54
N GLY A 469 -12.48 -9.28 8.69
CA GLY A 469 -13.69 -10.07 8.89
C GLY A 469 -14.34 -9.81 10.26
N SER A 470 -13.55 -9.80 11.34
CA SER A 470 -14.06 -9.38 12.67
C SER A 470 -14.60 -7.96 12.64
N LEU A 471 -13.88 -7.06 11.97
CA LEU A 471 -14.31 -5.68 11.78
C LEU A 471 -15.65 -5.64 11.03
N GLY A 472 -15.80 -6.37 9.93
CA GLY A 472 -17.07 -6.46 9.19
C GLY A 472 -18.24 -6.94 10.04
N LEU A 473 -18.05 -8.01 10.82
CA LEU A 473 -19.08 -8.55 11.73
C LEU A 473 -19.46 -7.53 12.84
N ALA A 474 -18.47 -6.84 13.40
CA ALA A 474 -18.71 -5.83 14.42
C ALA A 474 -19.39 -4.57 13.85
N LEU A 475 -18.99 -4.12 12.66
CA LEU A 475 -19.64 -3.01 11.98
C LEU A 475 -21.08 -3.37 11.59
N TYR A 476 -21.34 -4.60 11.15
CA TYR A 476 -22.70 -5.08 10.89
C TYR A 476 -23.56 -5.08 12.16
N THR A 477 -22.98 -5.43 13.32
CA THR A 477 -23.64 -5.30 14.63
C THR A 477 -24.04 -3.84 14.90
N GLY A 478 -23.16 -2.88 14.62
CA GLY A 478 -23.47 -1.46 14.72
C GLY A 478 -24.54 -1.00 13.72
N LEU A 479 -24.50 -1.47 12.48
CA LEU A 479 -25.52 -1.16 11.47
C LEU A 479 -26.89 -1.71 11.87
N PHE A 480 -26.96 -2.94 12.37
CA PHE A 480 -28.20 -3.54 12.89
C PHE A 480 -28.72 -2.79 14.13
N LYS A 481 -27.83 -2.36 15.03
CA LYS A 481 -28.22 -1.54 16.19
C LYS A 481 -28.96 -0.26 15.77
N GLU A 482 -28.48 0.41 14.72
CA GLU A 482 -29.06 1.67 14.23
C GLU A 482 -30.31 1.43 13.36
N ASP A 483 -30.27 0.49 12.42
CA ASP A 483 -31.30 0.33 11.37
C ASP A 483 -32.12 -0.98 11.45
N ALA A 484 -31.83 -1.85 12.42
CA ALA A 484 -32.48 -3.14 12.64
C ALA A 484 -32.53 -4.00 11.35
N LEU A 485 -33.73 -4.32 10.86
CA LEU A 485 -33.96 -5.17 9.69
C LEU A 485 -34.06 -4.40 8.36
N ASP A 486 -33.85 -3.09 8.33
CA ASP A 486 -33.86 -2.30 7.09
C ASP A 486 -32.55 -2.51 6.30
N THR A 487 -32.49 -3.61 5.55
CA THR A 487 -31.31 -4.01 4.78
C THR A 487 -30.96 -3.04 3.65
N LEU A 488 -31.91 -2.22 3.19
CA LEU A 488 -31.68 -1.18 2.18
C LEU A 488 -30.93 0.02 2.76
N ARG A 489 -31.29 0.49 3.96
CA ARG A 489 -30.52 1.52 4.68
C ARG A 489 -29.14 1.02 5.07
N ILE A 490 -29.05 -0.23 5.53
CA ILE A 490 -27.78 -0.89 5.83
C ILE A 490 -26.89 -0.92 4.58
N LYS A 491 -27.39 -1.32 3.40
CA LYS A 491 -26.61 -1.30 2.15
C LYS A 491 -26.07 0.09 1.82
N LYS A 492 -26.88 1.15 1.94
CA LYS A 492 -26.41 2.53 1.70
C LYS A 492 -25.25 2.93 2.62
N LYS A 493 -25.31 2.52 3.89
CA LYS A 493 -24.20 2.76 4.84
C LYS A 493 -22.98 1.91 4.54
N ILE A 494 -23.15 0.65 4.12
CA ILE A 494 -22.06 -0.22 3.65
C ILE A 494 -21.34 0.45 2.46
N ASP A 495 -22.08 0.99 1.49
CA ASP A 495 -21.51 1.67 0.33
C ASP A 495 -20.74 2.94 0.71
N SER A 496 -21.24 3.69 1.70
CA SER A 496 -20.53 4.83 2.26
C SER A 496 -19.23 4.42 2.95
N LEU A 497 -19.27 3.34 3.74
CA LEU A 497 -18.11 2.79 4.46
C LEU A 497 -17.04 2.27 3.52
N ALA A 498 -17.45 1.61 2.43
CA ALA A 498 -16.56 0.99 1.46
C ALA A 498 -15.79 2.02 0.61
N LYS A 499 -16.39 3.18 0.36
CA LYS A 499 -15.78 4.31 -0.38
C LYS A 499 -14.79 5.14 0.44
N GLN A 500 -14.67 4.87 1.74
CA GLN A 500 -13.77 5.64 2.60
C GLN A 500 -12.30 5.28 2.36
N ASN A 501 -11.48 6.32 2.23
CA ASN A 501 -10.04 6.16 2.13
C ASN A 501 -9.39 6.08 3.53
N TYR A 502 -9.14 4.87 4.03
CA TYR A 502 -8.43 4.63 5.30
C TYR A 502 -6.91 4.56 5.10
N THR A 503 -6.45 4.11 3.93
CA THR A 503 -5.03 4.09 3.57
C THR A 503 -4.37 5.46 3.65
N SER A 504 -4.99 6.50 3.10
CA SER A 504 -4.42 7.86 3.16
C SER A 504 -4.32 8.38 4.59
N LEU A 505 -5.27 8.02 5.47
CA LEU A 505 -5.20 8.34 6.89
C LEU A 505 -4.00 7.62 7.53
N ASP A 506 -3.86 6.32 7.26
CA ASP A 506 -2.76 5.51 7.77
C ASP A 506 -1.41 6.03 7.31
N LEU A 507 -1.24 6.33 6.02
CA LEU A 507 0.01 6.86 5.46
C LEU A 507 0.38 8.21 6.05
N THR A 508 -0.61 9.12 6.12
CA THR A 508 -0.41 10.47 6.66
C THR A 508 0.03 10.45 8.11
N LEU A 509 -0.62 9.64 8.93
CA LEU A 509 -0.29 9.58 10.35
C LEU A 509 0.95 8.73 10.62
N THR A 510 1.16 7.61 9.92
CA THR A 510 2.35 6.75 10.08
C THR A 510 3.62 7.52 9.78
N PHE A 511 3.72 8.10 8.59
CA PHE A 511 4.90 8.89 8.19
C PHE A 511 4.88 10.31 8.75
N GLY A 512 3.80 10.73 9.39
CA GLY A 512 3.69 12.02 10.06
C GLY A 512 3.69 11.86 11.58
N LEU A 513 2.59 12.30 12.19
CA LEU A 513 2.44 12.46 13.63
C LEU A 513 2.85 11.23 14.46
N ASP A 514 2.53 10.01 14.00
CA ASP A 514 2.81 8.77 14.74
C ASP A 514 4.30 8.50 14.90
N THR A 515 5.12 8.87 13.91
CA THR A 515 6.58 8.70 13.99
C THR A 515 7.20 9.67 14.97
N TYR A 516 6.81 10.95 14.92
CA TYR A 516 7.48 12.00 15.69
C TYR A 516 7.07 12.04 17.15
N ARG A 517 5.80 11.74 17.46
CA ARG A 517 5.32 11.77 18.86
C ARG A 517 5.91 10.66 19.72
N LYS A 518 6.55 9.63 19.14
CA LYS A 518 7.25 8.62 19.93
C LYS A 518 8.49 9.19 20.61
N LEU A 519 9.04 10.30 20.11
CA LEU A 519 10.21 10.94 20.68
C LEU A 519 9.86 11.62 22.01
N TRP A 520 10.63 11.35 23.06
CA TRP A 520 10.53 12.09 24.31
C TRP A 520 10.85 13.59 24.08
N PRO A 521 10.18 14.56 24.74
CA PRO A 521 9.08 14.41 25.70
C PRO A 521 7.68 14.35 25.05
N PHE A 522 7.57 14.39 23.71
CA PHE A 522 6.30 14.35 22.99
C PHE A 522 5.53 13.03 23.12
N SER A 523 6.20 11.97 23.62
CA SER A 523 5.59 10.67 23.93
C SER A 523 4.61 10.69 25.09
N GLN A 524 4.64 11.74 25.92
CA GLN A 524 3.66 11.90 27.00
C GLN A 524 2.34 12.44 26.43
N ARG A 525 1.17 11.93 26.89
CA ARG A 525 -0.17 12.18 26.31
C ARG A 525 -0.46 13.67 26.01
N ILE A 526 -0.09 14.16 24.83
CA ILE A 526 -0.41 15.51 24.33
C ILE A 526 -1.84 15.61 23.75
N GLY A 527 -2.78 14.79 24.23
CA GLY A 527 -4.19 14.80 23.79
C GLY A 527 -4.48 14.22 22.39
N LEU A 528 -3.46 13.83 21.63
CA LEU A 528 -3.59 13.22 20.30
C LEU A 528 -3.59 11.69 20.37
N ARG A 529 -4.38 11.04 19.51
CA ARG A 529 -4.56 9.58 19.45
C ARG A 529 -3.90 8.98 18.22
N ASP A 530 -3.81 7.65 18.14
CA ASP A 530 -3.14 6.95 17.05
C ASP A 530 -4.01 6.74 15.81
N ARG A 531 -3.37 6.35 14.69
CA ARG A 531 -4.10 6.13 13.44
C ARG A 531 -5.28 5.14 13.55
N PRO A 532 -5.22 4.01 14.29
CA PRO A 532 -6.38 3.14 14.44
C PRO A 532 -7.52 3.81 15.21
N TYR A 533 -7.24 4.69 16.19
CA TYR A 533 -8.28 5.47 16.85
C TYR A 533 -9.03 6.37 15.86
N TYR A 534 -8.32 7.15 15.05
CA TYR A 534 -8.97 8.04 14.08
C TYR A 534 -9.69 7.27 12.96
N ALA A 535 -9.16 6.12 12.54
CA ALA A 535 -9.85 5.22 11.63
C ALA A 535 -11.18 4.74 12.23
N MET A 536 -11.20 4.35 13.51
CA MET A 536 -12.44 3.94 14.19
C MET A 536 -13.44 5.09 14.37
N VAL A 537 -12.98 6.33 14.58
CA VAL A 537 -13.89 7.50 14.61
C VAL A 537 -14.62 7.64 13.28
N LYS A 538 -13.89 7.42 12.17
CA LYS A 538 -14.47 7.45 10.82
C LYS A 538 -15.50 6.33 10.61
N TYR A 539 -15.22 5.11 11.07
CA TYR A 539 -16.20 4.01 11.06
C TYR A 539 -17.45 4.34 11.89
N GLN A 540 -17.27 4.81 13.12
CA GLN A 540 -18.36 5.18 14.02
C GLN A 540 -19.27 6.24 13.39
N ASN A 541 -18.70 7.33 12.89
CA ASN A 541 -19.47 8.44 12.33
C ASN A 541 -20.30 8.00 11.10
N ASN A 542 -19.78 7.07 10.30
CA ASN A 542 -20.51 6.52 9.15
C ASN A 542 -21.65 5.58 9.58
N ILE A 543 -21.45 4.76 10.62
CA ILE A 543 -22.49 3.84 11.14
C ILE A 543 -23.62 4.64 11.81
N GLN A 544 -23.26 5.53 12.74
CA GLN A 544 -24.18 6.29 13.57
C GLN A 544 -24.75 7.52 12.85
N ASN A 545 -24.24 7.84 11.66
CA ASN A 545 -24.56 9.04 10.89
C ASN A 545 -24.50 10.33 11.74
N THR A 546 -23.61 10.36 12.73
CA THR A 546 -23.47 11.43 13.71
C THR A 546 -22.01 11.87 13.74
N PRO A 547 -21.69 13.12 13.36
CA PRO A 547 -20.31 13.61 13.40
C PRO A 547 -19.81 13.70 14.84
N SER A 548 -18.81 12.88 15.18
CA SER A 548 -18.07 12.98 16.44
C SER A 548 -16.57 13.09 16.19
N LYS A 549 -15.87 13.84 17.06
CA LYS A 549 -14.40 13.90 17.09
C LYS A 549 -13.79 12.81 17.98
N HIS A 550 -14.62 12.09 18.72
CA HIS A 550 -14.19 11.11 19.72
C HIS A 550 -14.94 9.79 19.59
N LEU A 551 -14.27 8.70 19.94
CA LEU A 551 -14.91 7.39 20.05
C LEU A 551 -15.91 7.37 21.20
N SER A 552 -16.99 6.64 20.99
CA SER A 552 -17.97 6.31 22.01
C SER A 552 -17.28 5.60 23.18
N LYS A 553 -17.70 5.96 24.39
CA LYS A 553 -17.27 5.33 25.65
C LYS A 553 -18.20 4.18 26.08
N VAL A 554 -19.19 3.82 25.26
CA VAL A 554 -20.05 2.67 25.53
C VAL A 554 -19.20 1.41 25.51
N SER A 555 -19.30 0.58 26.55
CA SER A 555 -18.53 -0.66 26.67
C SER A 555 -18.84 -1.63 25.53
N PHE A 556 -17.93 -2.55 25.25
CA PHE A 556 -18.12 -3.57 24.21
C PHE A 556 -19.44 -4.35 24.39
N ARG A 557 -19.74 -4.78 25.61
CA ARG A 557 -20.95 -5.57 25.91
C ARG A 557 -22.22 -4.74 25.96
N ASP A 558 -22.16 -3.50 26.44
CA ASP A 558 -23.33 -2.60 26.42
C ASP A 558 -23.74 -2.23 25.01
N TYR A 559 -22.77 -1.97 24.13
CA TYR A 559 -23.05 -1.66 22.73
C TYR A 559 -23.70 -2.86 22.02
N TRP A 560 -23.19 -4.08 22.25
CA TRP A 560 -23.81 -5.29 21.71
C TRP A 560 -25.19 -5.57 22.34
N LYS A 561 -25.38 -5.31 23.64
CA LYS A 561 -26.66 -5.44 24.33
C LYS A 561 -27.74 -4.58 23.67
N GLU A 562 -27.41 -3.35 23.26
CA GLU A 562 -28.37 -2.51 22.51
C GLU A 562 -28.82 -3.19 21.21
N ALA A 563 -27.92 -3.84 20.47
CA ALA A 563 -28.27 -4.63 19.28
C ALA A 563 -29.13 -5.86 19.65
N PHE A 564 -28.75 -6.59 20.71
CA PHE A 564 -29.47 -7.76 21.21
C PHE A 564 -30.93 -7.43 21.56
N LEU A 565 -31.16 -6.30 22.23
CA LEU A 565 -32.49 -5.87 22.66
C LEU A 565 -33.32 -5.28 21.51
N LYS A 566 -32.71 -4.63 20.52
CA LYS A 566 -33.39 -3.94 19.40
C LYS A 566 -34.34 -4.86 18.61
N GLY A 567 -33.92 -6.10 18.36
CA GLY A 567 -34.67 -7.10 17.60
C GLY A 567 -35.18 -8.29 18.43
N GLY A 568 -35.04 -8.21 19.77
CA GLY A 568 -35.34 -9.30 20.71
C GLY A 568 -34.29 -10.41 20.78
N TYR A 569 -33.35 -10.47 19.83
CA TYR A 569 -32.18 -11.35 19.84
C TYR A 569 -31.16 -10.86 18.81
N PHE A 570 -29.87 -11.03 19.10
CA PHE A 570 -28.77 -10.85 18.14
C PHE A 570 -27.67 -11.89 18.42
N PRO A 571 -26.93 -12.39 17.41
CA PRO A 571 -25.86 -13.37 17.62
C PRO A 571 -24.78 -12.83 18.55
N SER A 572 -24.21 -13.69 19.40
CA SER A 572 -23.09 -13.26 20.25
C SER A 572 -21.87 -12.90 19.41
N LEU A 573 -21.12 -11.87 19.80
CA LEU A 573 -19.95 -11.38 19.08
C LEU A 573 -18.67 -11.85 19.78
N ILE A 574 -17.79 -12.53 19.03
CA ILE A 574 -16.49 -13.03 19.49
C ILE A 574 -15.41 -12.30 18.69
N MET A 575 -14.74 -11.33 19.32
CA MET A 575 -13.62 -10.61 18.71
C MET A 575 -12.30 -11.26 19.11
N ASN A 576 -11.63 -11.88 18.14
CA ASN A 576 -10.33 -12.51 18.34
C ASN A 576 -9.20 -11.51 18.09
N THR A 577 -8.18 -11.55 18.94
CA THR A 577 -6.89 -10.86 18.77
C THR A 577 -5.76 -11.77 19.25
N ALA A 578 -4.53 -11.56 18.78
CA ALA A 578 -3.37 -12.33 19.20
C ALA A 578 -2.55 -11.56 20.24
N GLY A 579 -2.31 -12.17 21.39
CA GLY A 579 -1.47 -11.64 22.46
C GLY A 579 0.01 -11.94 22.22
N GLN A 580 0.90 -11.09 22.73
CA GLN A 580 2.35 -11.26 22.60
C GLN A 580 2.89 -12.60 23.15
N LYS A 581 2.18 -13.27 24.05
CA LYS A 581 2.58 -14.56 24.64
C LYS A 581 2.20 -15.76 23.76
N GLY A 582 1.60 -15.54 22.60
CA GLY A 582 1.06 -16.59 21.73
C GLY A 582 -0.36 -17.04 22.10
N ASN A 583 -0.93 -16.51 23.18
CA ASN A 583 -2.33 -16.73 23.56
C ASN A 583 -3.29 -15.89 22.72
N ARG A 584 -4.57 -16.28 22.68
CA ARG A 584 -5.63 -15.45 22.11
C ARG A 584 -6.10 -14.45 23.14
N GLY A 585 -6.34 -13.21 22.74
CA GLY A 585 -7.20 -12.29 23.47
C GLY A 585 -8.60 -12.34 22.88
N ILE A 586 -9.63 -12.50 23.69
CA ILE A 586 -11.01 -12.59 23.22
C ILE A 586 -11.88 -11.57 23.95
N LEU A 587 -12.65 -10.81 23.18
CA LEU A 587 -13.82 -10.10 23.69
C LEU A 587 -15.08 -10.84 23.27
N TRP A 588 -15.78 -11.42 24.26
CA TRP A 588 -17.08 -12.05 24.06
C TRP A 588 -18.19 -11.16 24.59
N SER A 589 -19.25 -10.99 23.78
CA SER A 589 -20.32 -10.03 24.06
C SER A 589 -21.28 -10.47 25.17
N VAL A 590 -21.28 -11.76 25.51
CA VAL A 590 -22.10 -12.32 26.60
C VAL A 590 -21.25 -12.39 27.86
N ARG A 591 -21.85 -12.10 29.02
CA ARG A 591 -21.17 -12.21 30.31
C ARG A 591 -21.12 -13.66 30.78
N GLN A 592 -19.99 -14.31 30.57
CA GLN A 592 -19.71 -15.69 30.98
C GLN A 592 -19.64 -15.88 32.51
N ARG A 593 -19.85 -17.11 32.98
CA ARG A 593 -19.51 -17.52 34.35
C ARG A 593 -18.06 -18.00 34.47
N ASP A 594 -17.66 -18.91 33.59
CA ASP A 594 -16.29 -19.44 33.50
C ASP A 594 -15.77 -19.26 32.07
N PHE A 595 -14.83 -18.33 31.90
CA PHE A 595 -14.28 -18.02 30.59
C PHE A 595 -13.38 -19.13 30.05
N ASN A 596 -12.59 -19.78 30.91
CA ASN A 596 -11.60 -20.78 30.49
C ASN A 596 -12.27 -22.07 30.03
N ALA A 597 -13.45 -22.37 30.59
CA ALA A 597 -14.28 -23.49 30.14
C ALA A 597 -14.86 -23.30 28.73
N ILE A 598 -14.98 -22.04 28.27
CA ILE A 598 -15.49 -21.69 26.94
C ILE A 598 -14.33 -21.54 25.96
N PHE A 599 -13.35 -20.69 26.28
CA PHE A 599 -12.24 -20.32 25.41
C PHE A 599 -10.90 -20.77 26.01
N PRO A 600 -10.41 -21.97 25.68
CA PRO A 600 -9.15 -22.47 26.22
C PRO A 600 -7.95 -21.68 25.69
N TYR A 601 -6.94 -21.53 26.55
CA TYR A 601 -5.69 -20.79 26.27
C TYR A 601 -5.93 -19.37 25.71
N ALA A 602 -6.99 -18.72 26.22
CA ALA A 602 -7.35 -17.36 25.86
C ALA A 602 -7.37 -16.45 27.10
N GLU A 603 -7.26 -15.15 26.85
CA GLU A 603 -7.36 -14.09 27.84
C GLU A 603 -8.65 -13.31 27.61
N ASN A 604 -9.43 -13.14 28.68
CA ASN A 604 -10.68 -12.41 28.64
C ASN A 604 -10.41 -10.91 28.62
N LEU A 605 -10.59 -10.30 27.45
CA LEU A 605 -10.40 -8.86 27.26
C LEU A 605 -11.70 -8.06 27.47
N ALA A 606 -12.83 -8.73 27.69
CA ALA A 606 -14.10 -8.08 28.01
C ALA A 606 -14.28 -7.81 29.52
N ASP A 607 -13.57 -8.52 30.40
CA ASP A 607 -13.51 -8.22 31.84
C ASP A 607 -12.05 -8.02 32.29
N LEU A 608 -11.68 -6.76 32.51
CA LEU A 608 -10.35 -6.39 32.98
C LEU A 608 -10.36 -6.13 34.49
N ALA A 609 -9.16 -6.10 35.08
CA ALA A 609 -8.98 -5.85 36.51
C ALA A 609 -9.63 -4.52 36.96
N GLY A 610 -10.19 -4.53 38.18
CA GLY A 610 -10.80 -3.34 38.79
C GLY A 610 -12.19 -2.99 38.25
N ASN A 611 -12.97 -3.98 37.80
CA ASN A 611 -14.32 -3.80 37.23
C ASN A 611 -14.34 -2.92 35.98
N LYS A 612 -13.31 -3.03 35.13
CA LYS A 612 -13.16 -2.24 33.91
C LYS A 612 -13.29 -3.11 32.66
N THR A 613 -13.57 -2.44 31.55
CA THR A 613 -13.66 -3.06 30.23
C THR A 613 -13.28 -2.04 29.15
N ILE A 614 -13.34 -2.44 27.89
CA ILE A 614 -12.90 -1.66 26.73
C ILE A 614 -14.15 -1.14 25.98
N PRO A 615 -14.16 0.12 25.52
CA PRO A 615 -15.21 0.63 24.65
C PRO A 615 -15.32 -0.13 23.34
N PHE A 616 -16.53 -0.24 22.79
CA PHE A 616 -16.82 -1.08 21.62
C PHE A 616 -15.88 -0.85 20.43
N TYR A 617 -15.75 0.38 19.94
CA TYR A 617 -14.89 0.67 18.79
C TYR A 617 -13.40 0.48 19.08
N GLN A 618 -12.95 0.64 20.32
CA GLN A 618 -11.56 0.37 20.70
C GLN A 618 -11.29 -1.13 20.82
N ALA A 619 -12.26 -1.90 21.32
CA ALA A 619 -12.22 -3.36 21.29
C ALA A 619 -12.13 -3.87 19.85
N VAL A 620 -13.00 -3.39 18.96
CA VAL A 620 -12.96 -3.72 17.53
C VAL A 620 -11.63 -3.29 16.88
N SER A 621 -11.03 -2.19 17.33
CA SER A 621 -9.72 -1.76 16.84
C SER A 621 -8.59 -2.77 17.12
N THR A 622 -8.73 -3.68 18.09
CA THR A 622 -7.72 -4.71 18.38
C THR A 622 -7.60 -5.74 17.26
N THR A 623 -8.70 -6.00 16.55
CA THR A 623 -8.71 -6.96 15.44
C THR A 623 -8.16 -6.32 14.17
N ASN A 624 -8.28 -4.99 13.99
CA ASN A 624 -7.80 -4.29 12.80
C ASN A 624 -6.39 -3.66 12.96
N ARG A 625 -5.42 -4.43 13.48
CA ARG A 625 -4.03 -3.98 13.69
C ARG A 625 -3.04 -4.92 13.01
N PHE A 626 -2.81 -4.69 11.71
CA PHE A 626 -1.82 -5.45 10.94
C PHE A 626 -0.40 -5.21 11.45
N PRO A 627 0.37 -6.28 11.70
CA PRO A 627 1.80 -6.18 11.96
C PRO A 627 2.50 -5.31 10.90
N ILE A 628 3.56 -4.59 11.30
CA ILE A 628 4.33 -3.64 10.47
C ILE A 628 3.56 -2.33 10.15
N PHE A 629 2.30 -2.40 9.73
CA PHE A 629 1.53 -1.23 9.27
C PHE A 629 0.72 -0.53 10.35
N SER A 630 0.32 -1.23 11.41
CA SER A 630 -0.44 -0.68 12.55
C SER A 630 0.33 -0.93 13.84
N PRO A 631 0.25 -0.03 14.84
CA PRO A 631 0.87 -0.29 16.12
C PRO A 631 0.02 -1.31 16.88
N ALA A 632 0.65 -2.17 17.69
CA ALA A 632 -0.09 -3.09 18.55
C ALA A 632 -0.99 -2.33 19.54
N ALA A 633 -2.15 -2.88 19.87
CA ALA A 633 -3.01 -2.33 20.92
C ALA A 633 -2.38 -2.63 22.27
N LYS A 634 -2.14 -1.59 23.08
CA LYS A 634 -1.71 -1.76 24.47
C LYS A 634 -2.96 -1.77 25.37
N ILE A 635 -3.16 -2.83 26.13
CA ILE A 635 -4.20 -2.90 27.15
C ILE A 635 -3.51 -2.89 28.51
N LYS A 636 -3.82 -1.88 29.33
CA LYS A 636 -3.17 -1.68 30.62
C LYS A 636 -3.39 -2.91 31.51
N GLY A 637 -2.29 -3.52 31.96
CA GLY A 637 -2.30 -4.72 32.81
C GLY A 637 -2.32 -6.06 32.06
N HIS A 638 -2.58 -6.06 30.75
CA HIS A 638 -2.73 -7.28 29.95
C HIS A 638 -1.65 -7.43 28.85
N GLY A 639 -1.07 -6.32 28.37
CA GLY A 639 0.05 -6.34 27.43
C GLY A 639 -0.33 -5.82 26.05
N HIS A 640 0.33 -6.37 25.01
CA HIS A 640 0.15 -5.96 23.63
C HIS A 640 -0.60 -7.00 22.80
N PHE A 641 -1.51 -6.51 21.97
CA PHE A 641 -2.41 -7.30 21.16
C PHE A 641 -2.37 -6.83 19.71
N ILE A 642 -2.30 -7.79 18.78
CA ILE A 642 -2.30 -7.57 17.32
C ILE A 642 -3.46 -8.34 16.69
N ASP A 643 -3.67 -8.15 15.39
CA ASP A 643 -4.66 -8.92 14.64
C ASP A 643 -4.55 -10.44 14.85
N ALA A 644 -5.71 -11.11 15.03
CA ALA A 644 -5.81 -12.55 15.21
C ALA A 644 -5.39 -13.38 13.99
N GLY A 645 -5.22 -12.77 12.81
CA GLY A 645 -4.75 -13.49 11.62
C GLY A 645 -3.44 -14.26 11.85
N ALA A 646 -2.60 -13.82 12.81
CA ALA A 646 -1.39 -14.54 13.22
C ALA A 646 -1.64 -15.89 13.94
N ILE A 647 -2.87 -16.16 14.40
CA ILE A 647 -3.27 -17.39 15.09
C ILE A 647 -4.35 -18.11 14.29
N ASP A 648 -5.49 -17.46 14.06
CA ASP A 648 -6.62 -17.97 13.30
C ASP A 648 -7.14 -16.85 12.41
N ASN A 649 -6.91 -16.97 11.09
CA ASN A 649 -7.36 -16.00 10.11
C ASN A 649 -8.79 -16.23 9.60
N SER A 650 -9.47 -17.33 9.96
CA SER A 650 -10.86 -17.60 9.55
C SER A 650 -11.90 -17.21 10.60
N GLY A 651 -11.52 -17.22 11.88
CA GLY A 651 -12.43 -17.05 13.00
C GLY A 651 -13.23 -18.31 13.34
N LEU A 652 -12.99 -19.43 12.65
CA LEU A 652 -13.65 -20.70 12.93
C LEU A 652 -13.32 -21.20 14.34
N LEU A 653 -12.12 -20.92 14.86
CA LEU A 653 -11.70 -21.43 16.16
C LEU A 653 -12.57 -20.89 17.29
N GLY A 654 -12.94 -19.61 17.23
CA GLY A 654 -13.86 -19.00 18.20
C GLY A 654 -15.27 -19.58 18.15
N CYS A 655 -15.76 -19.89 16.96
CA CYS A 655 -17.05 -20.59 16.78
C CYS A 655 -16.99 -22.03 17.31
N LEU A 656 -15.90 -22.76 17.05
CA LEU A 656 -15.69 -24.13 17.52
C LEU A 656 -15.61 -24.22 19.04
N ASP A 657 -14.86 -23.31 19.68
CA ASP A 657 -14.77 -23.23 21.15
C ASP A 657 -16.15 -23.11 21.79
N LEU A 658 -16.95 -22.16 21.31
CA LEU A 658 -18.30 -21.96 21.81
C LEU A 658 -19.21 -23.14 21.47
N HIS A 659 -19.15 -23.70 20.27
CA HIS A 659 -19.93 -24.89 19.91
C HIS A 659 -19.63 -26.06 20.86
N HIS A 660 -18.35 -26.36 21.09
CA HIS A 660 -17.97 -27.43 22.02
C HIS A 660 -18.45 -27.16 23.45
N TYR A 661 -18.40 -25.92 23.92
CA TYR A 661 -18.97 -25.55 25.21
C TYR A 661 -20.48 -25.79 25.28
N LEU A 662 -21.23 -25.36 24.26
CA LEU A 662 -22.68 -25.53 24.19
C LEU A 662 -23.10 -27.00 24.08
N LEU A 663 -22.31 -27.81 23.36
CA LEU A 663 -22.50 -29.26 23.23
C LEU A 663 -22.32 -29.95 24.59
N ARG A 664 -21.22 -29.67 25.30
CA ARG A 664 -20.94 -30.24 26.64
C ARG A 664 -22.05 -29.91 27.65
N ASN A 665 -22.64 -28.72 27.55
CA ASN A 665 -23.71 -28.26 28.44
C ASN A 665 -25.13 -28.59 27.92
N GLN A 666 -25.26 -29.40 26.87
CA GLN A 666 -26.53 -29.86 26.30
C GLN A 666 -27.50 -28.71 25.94
N VAL A 667 -26.98 -27.57 25.50
CA VAL A 667 -27.79 -26.39 25.16
C VAL A 667 -28.48 -26.54 23.81
N LEU A 668 -27.83 -27.23 22.87
CA LEU A 668 -28.26 -27.30 21.46
C LEU A 668 -29.35 -28.36 21.22
N GLY A 669 -29.43 -29.38 22.07
CA GLY A 669 -30.34 -30.53 21.88
C GLY A 669 -30.05 -31.27 20.58
N ASP A 670 -31.10 -31.71 19.89
CA ASP A 670 -31.01 -32.43 18.60
C ASP A 670 -31.00 -31.50 17.37
N LYS A 671 -30.76 -30.20 17.57
CA LYS A 671 -30.74 -29.23 16.46
C LYS A 671 -29.55 -29.48 15.52
N GLN A 672 -29.78 -29.27 14.24
CA GLN A 672 -28.72 -29.20 13.24
C GLN A 672 -27.88 -27.93 13.44
N ILE A 673 -26.56 -28.03 13.27
CA ILE A 673 -25.64 -26.91 13.36
C ILE A 673 -25.05 -26.61 11.99
N ALA A 674 -25.17 -25.36 11.53
CA ALA A 674 -24.64 -24.91 10.26
C ALA A 674 -23.51 -23.89 10.47
N TYR A 675 -22.35 -24.15 9.88
CA TYR A 675 -21.23 -23.20 9.83
C TYR A 675 -21.27 -22.45 8.51
N VAL A 676 -21.23 -21.12 8.56
CA VAL A 676 -21.07 -20.24 7.38
C VAL A 676 -19.74 -19.53 7.52
N GLU A 677 -18.79 -19.88 6.67
CA GLU A 677 -17.49 -19.24 6.61
C GLU A 677 -17.42 -18.31 5.40
N ILE A 678 -17.20 -17.02 5.64
CA ILE A 678 -17.07 -16.01 4.61
C ILE A 678 -15.59 -15.85 4.26
N ILE A 679 -15.22 -16.16 3.01
CA ILE A 679 -13.82 -16.28 2.57
C ILE A 679 -13.52 -15.27 1.45
N ASN A 680 -12.46 -14.48 1.57
CA ASN A 680 -12.00 -13.52 0.56
C ASN A 680 -10.56 -13.78 0.05
N SER A 681 -10.01 -14.97 0.33
CA SER A 681 -8.65 -15.36 -0.03
C SER A 681 -8.60 -15.92 -1.44
N LYS A 682 -7.75 -15.33 -2.29
CA LYS A 682 -7.48 -15.85 -3.64
C LYS A 682 -6.79 -17.22 -3.57
N SER A 683 -5.86 -17.40 -2.64
CA SER A 683 -5.14 -18.67 -2.43
C SER A 683 -6.11 -19.83 -2.12
N LEU A 684 -7.07 -19.59 -1.22
CA LEU A 684 -8.08 -20.61 -0.88
C LEU A 684 -9.04 -20.87 -2.04
N TYR A 685 -9.39 -19.84 -2.83
CA TYR A 685 -10.19 -20.02 -4.04
C TYR A 685 -9.44 -20.79 -5.14
N VAL A 686 -8.13 -20.58 -5.29
CA VAL A 686 -7.26 -21.38 -6.17
C VAL A 686 -7.28 -22.84 -5.74
N ASN A 687 -7.12 -23.11 -4.43
CA ASN A 687 -7.19 -24.47 -3.89
C ASN A 687 -8.54 -25.14 -4.21
N TYR A 688 -9.64 -24.42 -3.99
CA TYR A 688 -10.99 -24.87 -4.34
C TYR A 688 -11.10 -25.28 -5.83
N LEU A 689 -10.63 -24.42 -6.75
CA LEU A 689 -10.67 -24.72 -8.19
C LEU A 689 -9.78 -25.91 -8.57
N VAL A 690 -8.61 -26.05 -7.94
CA VAL A 690 -7.69 -27.18 -8.15
C VAL A 690 -8.34 -28.50 -7.72
N GLU A 691 -8.94 -28.55 -6.54
CA GLU A 691 -9.61 -29.75 -6.03
C GLU A 691 -10.85 -30.10 -6.87
N LYS A 692 -11.64 -29.10 -7.28
CA LYS A 692 -12.74 -29.27 -8.24
C LYS A 692 -12.24 -29.88 -9.56
N PHE A 693 -11.16 -29.35 -10.13
CA PHE A 693 -10.55 -29.88 -11.35
C PHE A 693 -10.08 -31.33 -11.19
N LYS A 694 -9.39 -31.64 -10.08
CA LYS A 694 -8.93 -32.99 -9.76
C LYS A 694 -10.08 -33.98 -9.71
N LYS A 695 -11.19 -33.61 -9.06
CA LYS A 695 -12.40 -34.43 -8.96
C LYS A 695 -13.05 -34.68 -10.32
N GLU A 696 -13.32 -33.62 -11.08
CA GLU A 696 -13.96 -33.72 -12.41
C GLU A 696 -13.14 -34.57 -13.39
N ASN A 697 -11.81 -34.58 -13.24
CA ASN A 697 -10.90 -35.32 -14.12
C ASN A 697 -10.37 -36.63 -13.52
N LYS A 698 -10.80 -37.00 -12.32
CA LYS A 698 -10.33 -38.19 -11.57
C LYS A 698 -8.80 -38.23 -11.42
N ILE A 699 -8.19 -37.08 -11.12
CA ILE A 699 -6.75 -36.92 -10.92
C ILE A 699 -6.45 -36.96 -9.42
N LEU A 700 -5.63 -37.93 -9.01
CA LEU A 700 -5.20 -38.04 -7.61
C LEU A 700 -4.14 -36.99 -7.26
N HIS A 701 -3.14 -36.81 -8.14
CA HIS A 701 -2.00 -35.93 -7.90
C HIS A 701 -1.59 -35.17 -9.16
N ILE A 702 -1.29 -33.88 -9.00
CA ILE A 702 -0.73 -33.03 -10.06
C ILE A 702 0.78 -32.98 -9.85
N HIS A 703 1.53 -33.66 -10.72
CA HIS A 703 2.99 -33.64 -10.68
C HIS A 703 3.53 -32.25 -11.01
N LYS A 704 4.47 -31.78 -10.20
CA LYS A 704 5.15 -30.48 -10.34
C LYS A 704 6.67 -30.64 -10.26
N ASN A 705 7.38 -29.62 -10.72
CA ASN A 705 8.79 -29.41 -10.48
C ASN A 705 8.90 -28.20 -9.55
N GLU A 706 9.34 -28.42 -8.32
CA GLU A 706 9.43 -27.39 -7.29
C GLU A 706 10.44 -26.30 -7.66
N ASN A 707 10.16 -25.07 -7.21
CA ASN A 707 11.13 -24.00 -7.28
C ASN A 707 12.10 -24.12 -6.09
N GLU A 708 13.38 -24.26 -6.38
CA GLU A 708 14.44 -24.16 -5.36
C GLU A 708 14.37 -22.83 -4.63
N SER A 709 14.32 -22.88 -3.29
CA SER A 709 14.21 -21.70 -2.43
C SER A 709 15.20 -21.81 -1.27
N ASP A 710 15.78 -20.68 -0.87
CA ASP A 710 16.69 -20.63 0.27
C ASP A 710 15.97 -20.99 1.58
N ASN A 711 16.63 -21.75 2.46
CA ASN A 711 16.07 -22.20 3.73
C ASN A 711 15.48 -21.06 4.58
N ILE A 712 16.13 -19.90 4.63
CA ILE A 712 15.64 -18.75 5.42
C ILE A 712 14.33 -18.20 4.84
N ILE A 713 14.22 -18.19 3.51
CA ILE A 713 13.02 -17.71 2.82
C ILE A 713 11.88 -18.71 3.07
N VAL A 714 12.15 -20.01 2.98
CA VAL A 714 11.16 -21.06 3.24
C VAL A 714 10.65 -21.01 4.68
N ASP A 715 11.54 -20.86 5.66
CA ASP A 715 11.18 -20.74 7.08
C ASP A 715 10.34 -19.50 7.34
N LEU A 716 10.68 -18.37 6.72
CA LEU A 716 9.94 -17.12 6.85
C LEU A 716 8.56 -17.20 6.19
N GLU A 717 8.48 -17.68 4.94
CA GLU A 717 7.21 -17.88 4.22
C GLU A 717 6.31 -18.84 4.99
N THR A 718 6.88 -19.93 5.50
CA THR A 718 6.16 -20.88 6.34
C THR A 718 5.67 -20.17 7.60
N GLY A 719 6.54 -19.54 8.40
CA GLY A 719 6.17 -18.86 9.64
C GLY A 719 5.09 -17.77 9.46
N LEU A 720 5.09 -17.08 8.32
CA LEU A 720 4.14 -15.99 8.00
C LEU A 720 2.88 -16.46 7.26
N ASN A 721 2.77 -17.73 6.89
CA ASN A 721 1.60 -18.26 6.20
C ASN A 721 0.39 -18.31 7.14
N LEU A 722 -0.59 -17.44 6.90
CA LEU A 722 -1.80 -17.27 7.70
C LEU A 722 -2.88 -18.32 7.39
N ASP A 723 -2.73 -19.11 6.32
CA ASP A 723 -3.74 -20.08 5.87
C ASP A 723 -3.59 -21.45 6.56
N LYS A 724 -2.52 -21.70 7.33
CA LYS A 724 -2.27 -23.01 7.97
C LYS A 724 -3.40 -23.47 8.89
N ILE A 725 -3.75 -22.63 9.87
CA ILE A 725 -4.79 -22.94 10.86
C ILE A 725 -6.17 -22.90 10.21
N PRO A 726 -6.52 -21.90 9.38
CA PRO A 726 -7.76 -21.92 8.59
C PRO A 726 -7.97 -23.21 7.79
N ASN A 727 -6.96 -23.68 7.05
CA ASN A 727 -7.08 -24.92 6.27
C ASN A 727 -7.32 -26.13 7.16
N TYR A 728 -6.56 -26.27 8.25
CA TYR A 728 -6.78 -27.35 9.22
C TYR A 728 -8.21 -27.33 9.80
N LEU A 729 -8.71 -26.16 10.20
CA LEU A 729 -10.06 -26.02 10.77
C LEU A 729 -11.14 -26.28 9.72
N SER A 730 -10.90 -25.87 8.48
CA SER A 730 -11.79 -26.12 7.34
C SER A 730 -11.90 -27.61 7.06
N ASP A 731 -10.77 -28.32 6.93
CA ASP A 731 -10.75 -29.78 6.73
C ASP A 731 -11.38 -30.52 7.90
N TYR A 732 -11.13 -30.07 9.14
CA TYR A 732 -11.75 -30.62 10.34
C TYR A 732 -13.28 -30.51 10.28
N LEU A 733 -13.82 -29.36 9.89
CA LEU A 733 -15.28 -29.16 9.78
C LEU A 733 -15.89 -29.94 8.62
N THR A 734 -15.22 -30.01 7.47
CA THR A 734 -15.68 -30.84 6.34
C THR A 734 -15.76 -32.31 6.74
N ASN A 735 -14.72 -32.86 7.39
CA ASN A 735 -14.72 -34.24 7.89
C ASN A 735 -15.82 -34.46 8.95
N TRP A 736 -16.08 -33.46 9.81
CA TRP A 736 -17.15 -33.57 10.80
C TRP A 736 -18.54 -33.53 10.15
N GLU A 737 -18.76 -32.71 9.11
CA GLU A 737 -20.00 -32.71 8.34
C GLU A 737 -20.31 -34.09 7.77
N GLU A 738 -19.31 -34.73 7.14
CA GLU A 738 -19.43 -36.08 6.56
C GLU A 738 -19.80 -37.13 7.62
N ALA A 739 -19.18 -37.06 8.81
CA ALA A 739 -19.44 -37.99 9.90
C ALA A 739 -20.75 -37.71 10.68
N ALA A 740 -21.31 -36.51 10.60
CA ALA A 740 -22.41 -36.07 11.46
C ALA A 740 -23.82 -36.51 11.00
N ASP A 741 -23.93 -37.27 9.90
CA ASP A 741 -25.19 -37.73 9.29
C ASP A 741 -26.24 -36.61 9.11
N GLY A 742 -25.77 -35.42 8.72
CA GLY A 742 -26.61 -34.23 8.55
C GLY A 742 -26.92 -33.46 9.84
N LYS A 743 -26.38 -33.83 11.00
CA LYS A 743 -26.44 -32.98 12.22
C LYS A 743 -25.56 -31.73 12.13
N LEU A 744 -24.56 -31.75 11.26
CA LEU A 744 -23.70 -30.62 10.96
C LEU A 744 -23.80 -30.28 9.47
N ARG A 745 -23.69 -29.00 9.13
CA ARG A 745 -23.59 -28.46 7.78
C ARG A 745 -22.47 -27.43 7.72
N TYR A 746 -21.74 -27.36 6.61
CA TYR A 746 -20.66 -26.38 6.46
C TYR A 746 -20.70 -25.72 5.09
N PHE A 747 -20.73 -24.38 5.09
CA PHE A 747 -20.82 -23.52 3.92
C PHE A 747 -19.59 -22.63 3.82
N LYS A 748 -18.88 -22.72 2.69
CA LYS A 748 -17.73 -21.88 2.35
C LYS A 748 -18.11 -20.83 1.31
N ILE A 749 -18.42 -19.63 1.78
CA ILE A 749 -18.86 -18.51 0.94
C ILE A 749 -17.62 -17.77 0.41
N PHE A 750 -17.04 -18.30 -0.67
CA PHE A 750 -15.90 -17.69 -1.34
C PHE A 750 -16.27 -16.38 -2.04
N MET A 751 -15.34 -15.44 -2.08
CA MET A 751 -15.33 -14.38 -3.09
C MET A 751 -14.63 -14.92 -4.35
N PRO A 752 -15.34 -15.17 -5.46
CA PRO A 752 -14.72 -15.57 -6.73
C PRO A 752 -13.60 -14.63 -7.18
N HIS A 753 -12.49 -15.23 -7.60
CA HIS A 753 -11.30 -14.56 -8.11
C HIS A 753 -10.94 -15.07 -9.50
N LYS A 754 -10.43 -14.21 -10.37
CA LYS A 754 -9.88 -14.64 -11.65
C LYS A 754 -8.55 -15.36 -11.42
N VAL A 755 -8.42 -16.59 -11.91
CA VAL A 755 -7.27 -17.46 -11.68
C VAL A 755 -6.58 -17.81 -12.98
N SER A 756 -5.31 -17.42 -13.10
CA SER A 756 -4.42 -17.81 -14.19
C SER A 756 -3.65 -19.09 -13.85
N ILE A 757 -3.01 -19.70 -14.86
CA ILE A 757 -2.12 -20.84 -14.63
C ILE A 757 -0.92 -20.47 -13.74
N ASP A 758 -0.42 -19.24 -13.89
CA ASP A 758 0.67 -18.71 -13.06
C ASP A 758 0.24 -18.62 -11.58
N ASP A 759 -1.03 -18.28 -11.29
CA ASP A 759 -1.55 -18.27 -9.92
C ASP A 759 -1.54 -19.69 -9.33
N VAL A 760 -1.88 -20.72 -10.11
CA VAL A 760 -1.84 -22.12 -9.68
C VAL A 760 -0.41 -22.61 -9.46
N GLU A 761 0.50 -22.33 -10.39
CA GLU A 761 1.91 -22.71 -10.26
C GLU A 761 2.59 -21.97 -9.09
N ALA A 762 2.20 -20.72 -8.83
CA ALA A 762 2.62 -19.98 -7.63
C ALA A 762 2.06 -20.59 -6.34
N PHE A 763 0.80 -21.02 -6.32
CA PHE A 763 0.20 -21.74 -5.20
C PHE A 763 0.93 -23.06 -4.92
N PHE A 764 1.28 -23.82 -5.97
CA PHE A 764 2.07 -25.04 -5.83
C PHE A 764 3.56 -24.80 -5.56
N LYS A 765 4.05 -23.56 -5.66
CA LYS A 765 5.48 -23.22 -5.57
C LYS A 765 6.32 -24.02 -6.56
N GLY A 766 5.81 -24.25 -7.78
CA GLY A 766 6.46 -25.05 -8.80
C GLY A 766 5.67 -25.15 -10.10
N THR A 767 6.34 -25.54 -11.18
CA THR A 767 5.73 -25.66 -12.52
C THR A 767 5.11 -27.03 -12.73
N ILE A 768 3.94 -27.12 -13.34
CA ILE A 768 3.27 -28.40 -13.60
C ILE A 768 4.03 -29.16 -14.71
N THR A 769 4.49 -30.39 -14.43
CA THR A 769 5.36 -31.15 -15.35
C THR A 769 4.60 -31.79 -16.51
N ASN A 770 3.36 -32.22 -16.27
CA ASN A 770 2.55 -32.85 -17.29
C ASN A 770 1.85 -31.81 -18.16
N SER A 771 2.35 -31.60 -19.39
CA SER A 771 1.82 -30.62 -20.35
C SER A 771 0.35 -30.85 -20.71
N LYS A 772 -0.12 -32.10 -20.76
CA LYS A 772 -1.52 -32.44 -21.04
C LYS A 772 -2.42 -32.04 -19.87
N THR A 773 -2.00 -32.32 -18.64
CA THR A 773 -2.73 -31.90 -17.43
C THR A 773 -2.75 -30.38 -17.32
N ARG A 774 -1.61 -29.72 -17.55
CA ARG A 774 -1.50 -28.26 -17.55
C ARG A 774 -2.47 -27.62 -18.54
N LYS A 775 -2.51 -28.12 -19.79
CA LYS A 775 -3.43 -27.61 -20.82
C LYS A 775 -4.90 -27.85 -20.48
N LYS A 776 -5.23 -29.02 -19.90
CA LYS A 776 -6.60 -29.29 -19.42
C LYS A 776 -7.01 -28.33 -18.31
N LEU A 777 -6.08 -28.04 -17.39
CA LEU A 777 -6.32 -27.10 -16.30
C LEU A 777 -6.51 -25.68 -16.84
N GLU A 778 -5.72 -25.24 -17.82
CA GLU A 778 -5.91 -23.94 -18.48
C GLU A 778 -7.33 -23.80 -19.06
N VAL A 779 -7.82 -24.80 -19.80
CA VAL A 779 -9.18 -24.79 -20.36
C VAL A 779 -10.24 -24.79 -19.25
N PHE A 780 -10.02 -25.52 -18.16
CA PHE A 780 -10.91 -25.50 -17.00
C PHE A 780 -10.96 -24.12 -16.33
N LEU A 781 -9.79 -23.50 -16.09
CA LEU A 781 -9.71 -22.17 -15.50
C LEU A 781 -10.34 -21.12 -16.39
N GLU A 782 -10.17 -21.20 -17.71
CA GLU A 782 -10.84 -20.30 -18.67
C GLU A 782 -12.37 -20.39 -18.54
N LYS A 783 -12.92 -21.61 -18.46
CA LYS A 783 -14.35 -21.82 -18.24
C LYS A 783 -14.84 -21.19 -16.93
N GLU A 784 -14.13 -21.39 -15.82
CA GLU A 784 -14.51 -20.83 -14.52
C GLU A 784 -14.35 -19.29 -14.50
N ASN A 785 -13.28 -18.77 -15.09
CA ASN A 785 -13.07 -17.32 -15.24
C ASN A 785 -14.14 -16.66 -16.11
N ASN A 786 -14.66 -17.35 -17.12
CA ASN A 786 -15.75 -16.83 -17.96
C ASN A 786 -17.04 -16.59 -17.17
N LEU A 787 -17.29 -17.33 -16.08
CA LEU A 787 -18.42 -17.07 -15.19
C LEU A 787 -18.27 -15.70 -14.49
N ILE A 788 -17.04 -15.35 -14.09
CA ILE A 788 -16.71 -14.04 -13.52
C ILE A 788 -16.78 -12.96 -14.59
N LEU A 789 -16.11 -13.15 -15.73
CA LEU A 789 -16.03 -12.16 -16.80
C LEU A 789 -17.41 -11.81 -17.34
N SER A 790 -18.34 -12.78 -17.44
CA SER A 790 -19.72 -12.51 -17.87
C SER A 790 -20.50 -11.55 -16.95
N LEU A 791 -20.09 -11.44 -15.68
CA LEU A 791 -20.68 -10.54 -14.68
C LEU A 791 -19.94 -9.21 -14.58
N THR A 792 -18.63 -9.22 -14.86
CA THR A 792 -17.74 -8.09 -14.60
C THR A 792 -17.17 -7.42 -15.85
N GLU A 793 -17.43 -7.90 -17.07
CA GLU A 793 -16.97 -7.16 -18.24
C GLU A 793 -17.88 -7.36 -19.45
N LYS A 794 -18.12 -6.29 -20.19
CA LYS A 794 -18.97 -6.30 -21.38
C LYS A 794 -18.16 -6.85 -22.56
N PRO A 795 -18.72 -7.76 -23.37
CA PRO A 795 -18.11 -8.09 -24.65
C PRO A 795 -18.09 -6.82 -25.53
N ASN A 796 -16.93 -6.52 -26.11
CA ASN A 796 -16.69 -5.44 -27.11
C ASN A 796 -16.49 -4.01 -26.58
N LYS A 797 -15.47 -3.78 -25.75
CA LYS A 797 -15.00 -2.42 -25.41
C LYS A 797 -14.06 -1.83 -26.46
N SER A 798 -14.19 -0.53 -26.70
CA SER A 798 -13.20 0.24 -27.48
C SER A 798 -11.89 0.40 -26.71
N PHE A 799 -10.82 0.76 -27.42
CA PHE A 799 -9.49 0.96 -26.81
C PHE A 799 -9.48 2.02 -25.69
N PHE A 800 -10.41 2.98 -25.69
CA PHE A 800 -10.52 4.04 -24.68
C PHE A 800 -11.72 3.87 -23.74
N ASP A 801 -12.51 2.80 -23.89
CA ASP A 801 -13.62 2.56 -22.98
C ASP A 801 -13.06 2.12 -21.62
N PRO A 802 -13.45 2.78 -20.51
CA PRO A 802 -12.92 2.44 -19.20
C PRO A 802 -13.37 1.05 -18.77
N TRP A 803 -12.49 0.33 -18.10
CA TRP A 803 -12.88 -0.81 -17.29
C TRP A 803 -13.80 -0.35 -16.16
N GLU A 804 -14.90 -1.07 -15.98
CA GLU A 804 -15.88 -0.77 -14.93
C GLU A 804 -15.56 -1.57 -13.65
N PHE A 805 -14.66 -2.55 -13.75
CA PHE A 805 -14.41 -3.56 -12.73
C PHE A 805 -12.90 -3.81 -12.58
N TYR A 806 -12.48 -3.94 -11.32
CA TYR A 806 -11.12 -4.28 -10.93
C TYR A 806 -11.19 -5.28 -9.79
N GLU A 807 -10.46 -6.39 -9.88
CA GLU A 807 -10.51 -7.37 -8.81
C GLU A 807 -9.85 -6.80 -7.54
N PRO A 808 -10.55 -6.78 -6.38
CA PRO A 808 -10.01 -6.18 -5.18
C PRO A 808 -8.85 -7.00 -4.61
N THR A 809 -7.74 -6.33 -4.34
CA THR A 809 -6.55 -6.90 -3.68
C THR A 809 -6.58 -6.64 -2.18
N LEU A 810 -5.60 -7.17 -1.44
CA LEU A 810 -5.46 -6.86 -0.01
C LEU A 810 -5.17 -5.37 0.17
N SER A 811 -6.15 -4.61 0.65
CA SER A 811 -6.05 -3.15 0.74
C SER A 811 -6.92 -2.57 1.85
N ARG A 812 -6.52 -1.39 2.36
CA ARG A 812 -7.30 -0.49 3.22
C ARG A 812 -7.96 0.67 2.44
N HIS A 813 -7.95 0.59 1.11
CA HIS A 813 -8.60 1.51 0.18
C HIS A 813 -9.09 0.74 -1.04
N LEU A 814 -10.35 0.92 -1.45
CA LEU A 814 -10.92 0.27 -2.62
C LEU A 814 -11.21 1.33 -3.69
N SER A 815 -10.88 1.03 -4.95
CA SER A 815 -11.26 1.86 -6.09
C SER A 815 -12.75 1.68 -6.41
N ILE A 816 -13.34 2.58 -7.20
CA ILE A 816 -14.75 2.46 -7.61
C ILE A 816 -14.95 1.16 -8.37
N SER A 817 -14.02 0.81 -9.27
CA SER A 817 -14.07 -0.45 -10.02
C SER A 817 -13.93 -1.69 -9.11
N SER A 818 -13.23 -1.56 -7.98
CA SER A 818 -13.13 -2.64 -6.98
C SER A 818 -14.45 -2.88 -6.26
N LEU A 819 -15.20 -1.82 -5.96
CA LEU A 819 -16.51 -1.91 -5.34
C LEU A 819 -17.55 -2.49 -6.32
N ASN A 820 -17.52 -2.05 -7.58
CA ASN A 820 -18.36 -2.62 -8.62
C ASN A 820 -18.13 -4.13 -8.79
N TYR A 821 -16.87 -4.59 -8.71
CA TYR A 821 -16.53 -6.01 -8.76
C TYR A 821 -17.19 -6.79 -7.61
N ILE A 822 -17.07 -6.30 -6.37
CA ILE A 822 -17.70 -6.94 -5.21
C ILE A 822 -19.21 -7.05 -5.38
N ASP A 823 -19.88 -5.97 -5.82
CA ASP A 823 -21.33 -5.96 -6.01
C ASP A 823 -21.79 -6.91 -7.14
N ALA A 824 -21.04 -6.98 -8.25
CA ALA A 824 -21.35 -7.89 -9.36
C ALA A 824 -21.14 -9.36 -9.00
N ILE A 825 -20.05 -9.67 -8.28
CA ILE A 825 -19.69 -11.04 -7.92
C ILE A 825 -20.69 -11.70 -6.97
N LEU A 826 -21.49 -10.94 -6.21
CA LEU A 826 -22.58 -11.51 -5.41
C LEU A 826 -23.64 -12.27 -6.24
N LYS A 827 -23.66 -12.10 -7.57
CA LYS A 827 -24.53 -12.81 -8.52
C LYS A 827 -23.83 -14.00 -9.19
N HIS A 828 -22.63 -14.37 -8.74
CA HIS A 828 -21.92 -15.51 -9.28
C HIS A 828 -22.69 -16.82 -9.01
N PRO A 829 -22.82 -17.74 -9.97
CA PRO A 829 -23.62 -18.97 -9.81
C PRO A 829 -23.30 -19.78 -8.55
N LEU A 830 -22.00 -19.93 -8.23
CA LEU A 830 -21.53 -20.57 -6.99
C LEU A 830 -22.17 -19.96 -5.72
N LEU A 831 -22.27 -18.64 -5.68
CA LEU A 831 -22.80 -17.92 -4.53
C LEU A 831 -24.33 -17.96 -4.50
N GLU A 832 -24.99 -17.84 -5.65
CA GLU A 832 -26.45 -17.94 -5.72
C GLU A 832 -26.94 -19.32 -5.24
N GLU A 833 -26.23 -20.40 -5.62
CA GLU A 833 -26.50 -21.75 -5.13
C GLU A 833 -26.38 -21.85 -3.61
N GLN A 834 -25.26 -21.37 -3.04
CA GLN A 834 -25.03 -21.41 -1.59
C GLN A 834 -26.02 -20.53 -0.81
N PHE A 835 -26.34 -19.34 -1.32
CA PHE A 835 -27.32 -18.45 -0.71
C PHE A 835 -28.72 -19.08 -0.71
N SER A 836 -29.10 -19.73 -1.82
CA SER A 836 -30.38 -20.43 -1.92
C SER A 836 -30.45 -21.62 -0.97
N GLU A 837 -29.36 -22.38 -0.82
CA GLU A 837 -29.33 -23.50 0.11
C GLU A 837 -29.43 -23.04 1.58
N ILE A 838 -28.70 -22.00 1.96
CA ILE A 838 -28.79 -21.41 3.30
C ILE A 838 -30.22 -20.90 3.57
N GLU A 839 -30.82 -20.21 2.60
CA GLU A 839 -32.20 -19.72 2.69
C GLU A 839 -33.20 -20.87 2.87
N LYS A 840 -33.02 -21.96 2.13
CA LYS A 840 -33.86 -23.16 2.25
C LYS A 840 -33.77 -23.78 3.64
N ILE A 841 -32.57 -23.94 4.19
CA ILE A 841 -32.37 -24.53 5.52
C ILE A 841 -32.96 -23.63 6.62
N ILE A 842 -32.79 -22.31 6.52
CA ILE A 842 -33.35 -21.35 7.48
C ILE A 842 -34.88 -21.42 7.54
N ASN A 843 -35.52 -21.65 6.39
CA ASN A 843 -36.97 -21.71 6.27
C ASN A 843 -37.57 -23.10 6.53
N THR A 844 -36.74 -24.16 6.56
CA THR A 844 -37.20 -25.54 6.65
C THR A 844 -37.24 -26.05 8.09
N LYS A 845 -38.25 -26.87 8.41
CA LYS A 845 -38.42 -27.55 9.71
C LYS A 845 -37.97 -29.01 9.67
N ALA A 846 -37.04 -29.36 8.80
CA ALA A 846 -36.50 -30.71 8.67
C ALA A 846 -34.98 -30.63 8.58
N MET A 847 -34.29 -31.64 9.11
CA MET A 847 -32.85 -31.75 8.93
C MET A 847 -32.56 -32.06 7.46
N GLU A 848 -31.78 -31.20 6.81
CA GLU A 848 -31.37 -31.43 5.42
C GLU A 848 -29.94 -31.99 5.38
N LYS A 849 -29.79 -33.21 4.86
CA LYS A 849 -28.47 -33.80 4.60
C LYS A 849 -27.81 -33.12 3.41
N ASN A 850 -26.51 -32.87 3.51
CA ASN A 850 -25.73 -32.47 2.34
C ASN A 850 -25.66 -33.67 1.38
N LYS A 851 -26.17 -33.52 0.16
CA LYS A 851 -26.12 -34.58 -0.86
C LYS A 851 -24.73 -34.70 -1.51
N ASN A 852 -23.85 -33.73 -1.28
CA ASN A 852 -22.51 -33.68 -1.87
C ASN A 852 -21.53 -32.93 -0.92
N PRO A 853 -21.26 -33.45 0.30
CA PRO A 853 -20.36 -32.80 1.25
C PRO A 853 -18.94 -32.60 0.69
N GLU A 854 -18.51 -33.50 -0.20
CA GLU A 854 -17.25 -33.40 -0.94
C GLU A 854 -17.24 -32.33 -2.06
N ILE A 855 -18.28 -31.49 -2.22
CA ILE A 855 -18.25 -30.27 -3.06
C ILE A 855 -18.27 -29.02 -2.16
N ALA A 856 -18.51 -29.18 -0.85
CA ALA A 856 -18.35 -28.13 0.15
C ALA A 856 -16.87 -27.93 0.57
N PHE A 857 -15.91 -28.21 -0.33
CA PHE A 857 -14.48 -27.96 -0.12
C PHE A 857 -14.10 -26.51 -0.33
#